data_AF-A0A3M7KZ14-F1
#
_entry.id   AF-A0A3M7KZ14-F1
#
_cell.length_a   1.000
_cell.length_b   1.000
_cell.length_c   1.000
_cell.angle_alpha   90.00
_cell.angle_beta   90.00
_cell.angle_gamma   90.00
#
_symmetry.space_group_name_H-M   'P 1'
#
loop_
_entity.id
_entity.type
_entity.pdbx_description
1 polymer ?
#
loop_
_entity_poly.entity_id
_entity_poly.type
_entity_poly.pdbx_seq_one_letter_code
_entity_poly.pdbx_strand_id
1 'polypeptide(L)'
;MTWWLALAGLLLLVIKLVREMAENRRLRAQARQAEEHLAKLTHEVESRSHTLNGLGTGAQELESRLETLLAASRADKAEVGRLVRELETASTALVSAQRSAQQAALDLQRAQRAEAQHRRDAREAQRLAALAGTDRADALAIKTASAAAAADAERARRQAMEDRDAAVSTRAAALQERDLAVQERDRFGARCAAAEAGKSVADQAAAAAAAAAAEAQAAADAAAQRAAEAERDTETALREAVRCAEREADARIAELEASVRAARDEVQQVEERLAQASSCHAEALQAAMARSAAAETSLEAATAARRTAEERAAAADESAAAAGERSAAAEERAAAAEERAAAAEERAAAVEALEKKAEARGSAAEAESLALRREVEESRAELASVLGTAGAVAEALRAEQEGLGRALAAARDQRRALEAEVNERHASVVAQLETRLEASSAREAEARRQAEEARRLAEEAQSQAEEHTKTVQELERRLAAMPQGKENLVGEGTDSDEAALLRKLNGRLLGEIATYKRQLGAMERQGATPPPRSDPTPSGRTFIFAVDGTRDAEEGLRWLIRAMTKKGDTVHLAHVVSNPRTPFSGLNRATTSGTWGGPEDAQFMERVESEAAAMLAARYVPIVKHAGVAFTTCLLRLTAGRSAAAIGELLAGAARDLAAGLLVIASHGPGVLADYGSVARWCQDHSPVPVLLLPPAVLGGGAAASAAAGQPPVPAPGAGATLLVAGPAGPDLGRLHAAFDFAVRRLARPGDGVLLVNVVAAGPGGEGALVAARRELLAAAGEWKDAAPAPRLAATLNLNVDVLADASGTTASFDEGGSRAGTALCALAARSSARAVVLLRHGKDLSSELQFAPLTSHTVKHCVRPLVVYDVDRHAAAAAAAAAGGAAADIESSNLSGASSQKASSVAS
;
A
#
# COMPACT_ATOMS: atom_id res chain seq x y z
N MET A 1 36.82 120.07 85.28
CA MET A 1 36.39 119.73 83.90
C MET A 1 36.91 118.38 83.41
N THR A 2 38.17 118.02 83.66
CA THR A 2 38.75 116.73 83.23
C THR A 2 38.01 115.49 83.75
N TRP A 3 37.50 115.52 84.99
CA TRP A 3 36.71 114.42 85.56
C TRP A 3 35.37 114.17 84.84
N TRP A 4 34.70 115.23 84.38
CA TRP A 4 33.43 115.10 83.65
C TRP A 4 33.63 114.55 82.23
N LEU A 5 34.74 114.89 81.58
CA LEU A 5 35.11 114.31 80.28
C LEU A 5 35.51 112.84 80.40
N ALA A 6 36.21 112.45 81.48
CA ALA A 6 36.51 111.05 81.76
C ALA A 6 35.23 110.25 82.04
N LEU A 7 34.27 110.82 82.78
CA LEU A 7 32.99 110.18 83.07
C LEU A 7 32.12 110.04 81.80
N ALA A 8 32.09 111.05 80.94
CA ALA A 8 31.40 111.00 79.65
C ALA A 8 32.04 109.98 78.70
N GLY A 9 33.38 109.90 78.68
CA GLY A 9 34.12 108.87 77.94
C GLY A 9 33.81 107.46 78.44
N LEU A 10 33.76 107.25 79.76
CA LEU A 10 33.39 105.97 80.36
C LEU A 10 31.93 105.60 80.04
N LEU A 11 31.01 106.56 80.10
CA LEU A 11 29.60 106.34 79.77
C LEU A 11 29.40 105.96 78.30
N LEU A 12 30.09 106.63 77.38
CA LEU A 12 30.07 106.28 75.95
C LEU A 12 30.68 104.90 75.70
N LEU A 13 31.73 104.54 76.44
CA LEU A 13 32.35 103.22 76.35
C LEU A 13 31.39 102.13 76.86
N VAL A 14 30.68 102.37 77.96
CA VAL A 14 29.65 101.47 78.50
C VAL A 14 28.47 101.35 77.53
N ILE A 15 27.99 102.44 76.93
CA ILE A 15 26.92 102.41 75.93
C ILE A 15 27.35 101.62 74.70
N LYS A 16 28.60 101.81 74.23
CA LYS A 16 29.17 101.04 73.13
C LYS A 16 29.27 99.56 73.48
N LEU A 17 29.71 99.22 74.70
CA LEU A 17 29.83 97.83 75.16
C LEU A 17 28.46 97.15 75.31
N VAL A 18 27.44 97.88 75.78
CA VAL A 18 26.05 97.38 75.87
C VAL A 18 25.45 97.16 74.48
N ARG A 19 25.73 98.07 73.53
CA ARG A 19 25.29 97.92 72.14
C ARG A 19 25.98 96.73 71.45
N GLU A 20 27.30 96.58 71.62
CA GLU A 20 28.04 95.43 71.11
C GLU A 20 27.58 94.12 71.78
N MET A 21 27.26 94.12 73.07
CA MET A 21 26.68 92.95 73.74
C MET A 21 25.26 92.62 73.25
N ALA A 22 24.45 93.64 72.91
CA ALA A 22 23.11 93.43 72.35
C ALA A 22 23.18 92.87 70.92
N GLU A 23 24.10 93.37 70.09
CA GLU A 23 24.39 92.83 68.76
C GLU A 23 24.96 91.40 68.85
N ASN A 24 25.86 91.13 69.80
CA ASN A 24 26.39 89.78 70.01
C ASN A 24 25.31 88.81 70.53
N ARG A 25 24.34 89.27 71.32
CA ARG A 25 23.16 88.46 71.69
C ARG A 25 22.24 88.19 70.51
N ARG A 26 22.03 89.17 69.62
CA ARG A 26 21.27 88.96 68.36
C ARG A 26 21.97 87.98 67.43
N LEU A 27 23.28 88.11 67.25
CA LEU A 27 24.07 87.19 66.43
C LEU A 27 24.10 85.77 67.02
N ARG A 28 24.15 85.61 68.35
CA ARG A 28 24.02 84.30 69.01
C ARG A 28 22.62 83.72 68.92
N ALA A 29 21.58 84.55 68.94
CA ALA A 29 20.20 84.10 68.71
C ALA A 29 20.00 83.65 67.26
N GLN A 30 20.53 84.40 66.29
CA GLN A 30 20.52 84.03 64.88
C GLN A 30 21.36 82.78 64.60
N ALA A 31 22.50 82.61 65.25
CA ALA A 31 23.32 81.40 65.17
C ALA A 31 22.58 80.18 65.74
N ARG A 32 21.90 80.31 66.88
CA ARG A 32 21.05 79.23 67.42
C ARG A 32 19.86 78.92 66.54
N GLN A 33 19.23 79.92 65.96
CA GLN A 33 18.10 79.73 65.05
C GLN A 33 18.56 79.07 63.73
N ALA A 34 19.78 79.38 63.27
CA ALA A 34 20.41 78.71 62.14
C ALA A 34 20.84 77.27 62.49
N GLU A 35 21.36 77.00 63.69
CA GLU A 35 21.67 75.66 64.18
C GLU A 35 20.41 74.81 64.37
N GLU A 36 19.30 75.38 64.84
CA GLU A 36 18.00 74.71 64.92
C GLU A 36 17.41 74.44 63.54
N HIS A 37 17.56 75.37 62.58
CA HIS A 37 17.17 75.13 61.19
C HIS A 37 18.06 74.07 60.53
N LEU A 38 19.36 74.06 60.81
CA LEU A 38 20.28 73.06 60.30
C LEU A 38 19.98 71.70 60.93
N ALA A 39 19.69 71.63 62.24
CA ALA A 39 19.30 70.40 62.93
C ALA A 39 17.95 69.87 62.42
N LYS A 40 16.97 70.74 62.14
CA LYS A 40 15.70 70.35 61.49
C LYS A 40 15.93 69.82 60.08
N LEU A 41 16.76 70.48 59.28
CA LEU A 41 17.11 70.01 57.94
C LEU A 41 17.93 68.72 57.97
N THR A 42 18.80 68.55 58.96
CA THR A 42 19.60 67.32 59.12
C THR A 42 18.70 66.18 59.57
N HIS A 43 17.73 66.42 60.47
CA HIS A 43 16.72 65.45 60.86
C HIS A 43 15.71 65.16 59.73
N GLU A 44 15.37 66.13 58.89
CA GLU A 44 14.57 65.89 57.67
C GLU A 44 15.36 65.11 56.61
N VAL A 45 16.66 65.37 56.47
CA VAL A 45 17.54 64.63 55.56
C VAL A 45 17.83 63.23 56.10
N GLU A 46 17.98 63.02 57.40
CA GLU A 46 18.08 61.69 58.02
C GLU A 46 16.74 60.95 58.02
N SER A 47 15.62 61.64 58.19
CA SER A 47 14.28 61.06 58.04
C SER A 47 14.00 60.69 56.58
N ARG A 48 14.42 61.52 55.62
CA ARG A 48 14.32 61.24 54.18
C ARG A 48 15.36 60.24 53.72
N SER A 49 16.51 60.15 54.37
CA SER A 49 17.53 59.11 54.16
C SER A 49 17.09 57.79 54.77
N HIS A 50 16.34 57.78 55.88
CA HIS A 50 15.72 56.56 56.42
C HIS A 50 14.53 56.09 55.58
N THR A 51 13.75 56.99 54.98
CA THR A 51 12.73 56.59 54.00
C THR A 51 13.33 56.23 52.64
N LEU A 52 14.46 56.82 52.22
CA LEU A 52 15.20 56.42 51.01
C LEU A 52 16.03 55.15 51.20
N ASN A 53 16.53 54.87 52.42
CA ASN A 53 17.15 53.59 52.75
C ASN A 53 16.09 52.51 52.97
N GLY A 54 14.88 52.87 53.44
CA GLY A 54 13.72 51.97 53.47
C GLY A 54 13.16 51.66 52.08
N LEU A 55 13.21 52.63 51.16
CA LEU A 55 12.93 52.43 49.74
C LEU A 55 14.10 51.78 49.00
N GLY A 56 15.33 51.91 49.50
CA GLY A 56 16.53 51.24 48.99
C GLY A 56 16.58 49.77 49.39
N THR A 57 16.19 49.41 50.61
CA THR A 57 15.97 48.03 51.03
C THR A 57 14.69 47.47 50.43
N GLY A 58 13.64 48.27 50.27
CA GLY A 58 12.41 47.87 49.58
C GLY A 58 12.62 47.68 48.07
N ALA A 59 13.45 48.49 47.43
CA ALA A 59 13.85 48.33 46.03
C ALA A 59 14.88 47.23 45.87
N GLN A 60 15.85 47.04 46.77
CA GLN A 60 16.75 45.88 46.74
C GLN A 60 16.04 44.58 47.13
N GLU A 61 14.98 44.60 47.93
CA GLU A 61 14.16 43.43 48.24
C GLU A 61 13.09 43.17 47.17
N LEU A 62 12.59 44.21 46.49
CA LEU A 62 11.78 44.05 45.27
C LEU A 62 12.65 43.66 44.09
N GLU A 63 13.86 44.16 43.95
CA GLU A 63 14.80 43.82 42.88
C GLU A 63 15.44 42.47 43.19
N SER A 64 15.73 42.11 44.44
CA SER A 64 16.08 40.72 44.81
C SER A 64 14.88 39.80 44.68
N ARG A 65 13.64 40.20 45.02
CA ARG A 65 12.44 39.36 44.80
C ARG A 65 12.05 39.29 43.34
N LEU A 66 12.30 40.32 42.54
CA LEU A 66 12.03 40.35 41.11
C LEU A 66 13.18 39.69 40.36
N GLU A 67 14.40 39.66 40.88
CA GLU A 67 15.47 38.75 40.47
C GLU A 67 15.24 37.33 40.99
N THR A 68 14.58 37.12 42.13
CA THR A 68 14.22 35.77 42.64
C THR A 68 12.96 35.26 41.94
N LEU A 69 12.07 36.12 41.48
CA LEU A 69 10.88 35.80 40.68
C LEU A 69 11.20 35.79 39.19
N LEU A 70 12.16 36.57 38.71
CA LEU A 70 12.75 36.40 37.37
C LEU A 70 13.75 35.26 37.37
N ALA A 71 14.43 34.93 38.46
CA ALA A 71 15.23 33.71 38.58
C ALA A 71 14.36 32.51 38.90
N ALA A 72 13.18 32.64 39.52
CA ALA A 72 12.19 31.57 39.63
C ALA A 72 11.39 31.46 38.34
N SER A 73 11.14 32.53 37.59
CA SER A 73 10.53 32.49 36.26
C SER A 73 11.53 32.08 35.20
N ARG A 74 12.81 32.45 35.31
CA ARG A 74 13.91 31.92 34.48
C ARG A 74 14.34 30.56 34.97
N ALA A 75 14.21 30.18 36.24
CA ALA A 75 14.39 28.81 36.71
C ALA A 75 13.20 27.99 36.25
N ASP A 76 11.95 28.41 36.41
CA ASP A 76 10.77 27.74 35.85
C ASP A 76 10.80 27.71 34.33
N LYS A 77 11.32 28.73 33.64
CA LYS A 77 11.47 28.70 32.17
C LYS A 77 12.72 27.93 31.73
N ALA A 78 13.78 27.87 32.54
CA ALA A 78 14.94 27.02 32.32
C ALA A 78 14.70 25.58 32.77
N GLU A 79 13.74 25.34 33.66
CA GLU A 79 13.30 24.08 34.24
C GLU A 79 12.21 23.51 33.36
N VAL A 80 11.25 24.32 32.87
CA VAL A 80 10.41 23.97 31.72
C VAL A 80 11.29 23.78 30.49
N GLY A 81 12.28 24.64 30.23
CA GLY A 81 13.23 24.44 29.12
C GLY A 81 14.16 23.24 29.30
N ARG A 82 14.45 22.83 30.54
CA ARG A 82 15.21 21.63 30.88
C ARG A 82 14.33 20.40 30.81
N LEU A 83 13.08 20.47 31.26
CA LEU A 83 12.07 19.42 31.18
C LEU A 83 11.62 19.21 29.75
N VAL A 84 11.50 20.25 28.92
CA VAL A 84 11.26 20.14 27.48
C VAL A 84 12.47 19.51 26.80
N ARG A 85 13.70 19.90 27.15
CA ARG A 85 14.90 19.23 26.62
C ARG A 85 15.05 17.80 27.14
N GLU A 86 14.71 17.52 28.40
CA GLU A 86 14.68 16.19 28.99
C GLU A 86 13.60 15.34 28.31
N LEU A 87 12.43 15.91 28.02
CA LEU A 87 11.34 15.28 27.27
C LEU A 87 11.71 15.05 25.79
N GLU A 88 12.41 15.98 25.15
CA GLU A 88 12.95 15.81 23.79
C GLU A 88 14.05 14.74 23.76
N THR A 89 14.95 14.71 24.76
CA THR A 89 15.95 13.65 24.90
C THR A 89 15.33 12.30 25.24
N ALA A 90 14.29 12.26 26.06
CA ALA A 90 13.54 11.05 26.38
C ALA A 90 12.71 10.57 25.19
N SER A 91 12.11 11.48 24.42
CA SER A 91 11.38 11.19 23.19
C SER A 91 12.30 10.68 22.09
N THR A 92 13.46 11.32 21.89
CA THR A 92 14.48 10.83 20.95
C THR A 92 15.09 9.51 21.40
N ALA A 93 15.34 9.32 22.70
CA ALA A 93 15.76 8.04 23.27
C ALA A 93 14.69 6.96 23.07
N LEU A 94 13.41 7.27 23.28
CA LEU A 94 12.29 6.36 23.05
C LEU A 94 12.15 5.99 21.57
N VAL A 95 12.25 6.96 20.66
CA VAL A 95 12.25 6.70 19.21
C VAL A 95 13.46 5.88 18.80
N SER A 96 14.64 6.12 19.38
CA SER A 96 15.85 5.33 19.12
C SER A 96 15.72 3.90 19.67
N ALA A 97 15.13 3.73 20.85
CA ALA A 97 14.85 2.43 21.45
C ALA A 97 13.77 1.67 20.67
N GLN A 98 12.75 2.36 20.18
CA GLN A 98 11.71 1.80 19.32
C GLN A 98 12.28 1.37 17.96
N ARG A 99 13.16 2.18 17.35
CA ARG A 99 13.91 1.78 16.14
C ARG A 99 14.84 0.59 16.41
N SER A 100 15.53 0.58 17.54
CA SER A 100 16.39 -0.54 17.95
C SER A 100 15.58 -1.82 18.18
N ALA A 101 14.39 -1.72 18.79
CA ALA A 101 13.50 -2.86 19.00
C ALA A 101 12.90 -3.37 17.69
N GLN A 102 12.52 -2.46 16.78
CA GLN A 102 12.07 -2.82 15.42
C GLN A 102 13.18 -3.49 14.63
N GLN A 103 14.42 -2.99 14.73
CA GLN A 103 15.58 -3.59 14.09
C GLN A 103 15.88 -4.98 14.66
N ALA A 104 15.86 -5.15 15.98
CA ALA A 104 16.02 -6.45 16.62
C ALA A 104 14.92 -7.45 16.23
N ALA A 105 13.68 -6.99 16.07
CA ALA A 105 12.57 -7.82 15.58
C ALA A 105 12.78 -8.25 14.11
N LEU A 106 13.28 -7.35 13.25
CA LEU A 106 13.63 -7.67 11.86
C LEU A 106 14.80 -8.66 11.79
N ASP A 107 15.80 -8.51 12.65
CA ASP A 107 16.95 -9.41 12.69
C ASP A 107 16.58 -10.79 13.24
N LEU A 108 15.69 -10.86 14.23
CA LEU A 108 15.09 -12.12 14.68
C LEU A 108 14.29 -12.80 13.55
N GLN A 109 13.50 -12.03 12.79
CA GLN A 109 12.75 -12.56 11.65
C GLN A 109 13.68 -13.07 10.53
N ARG A 110 14.80 -12.38 10.28
CA ARG A 110 15.84 -12.83 9.33
C ARG A 110 16.50 -14.12 9.81
N ALA A 111 16.82 -14.23 11.10
CA ALA A 111 17.39 -15.43 11.69
C ALA A 111 16.42 -16.63 11.59
N GLN A 112 15.13 -16.43 11.89
CA GLN A 112 14.09 -17.46 11.74
C GLN A 112 13.92 -17.91 10.27
N ARG A 113 14.01 -16.97 9.31
CA ARG A 113 13.98 -17.31 7.88
C ARG A 113 15.22 -18.08 7.44
N ALA A 114 16.40 -17.70 7.93
CA ALA A 114 17.64 -18.43 7.66
C ALA A 114 17.60 -19.86 8.24
N GLU A 115 17.09 -20.03 9.46
CA GLU A 115 16.90 -21.35 10.07
C GLU A 115 15.88 -22.20 9.31
N ALA A 116 14.75 -21.61 8.89
CA ALA A 116 13.77 -22.29 8.06
C ALA A 116 14.34 -22.71 6.70
N GLN A 117 15.20 -21.88 6.09
CA GLN A 117 15.90 -22.20 4.86
C GLN A 117 16.89 -23.34 5.07
N HIS A 118 17.73 -23.29 6.11
CA HIS A 118 18.64 -24.38 6.45
C HIS A 118 17.91 -25.71 6.71
N ARG A 119 16.74 -25.69 7.35
CA ARG A 119 15.90 -26.88 7.52
C ARG A 119 15.38 -27.42 6.19
N ARG A 120 15.02 -26.55 5.23
CA ARG A 120 14.61 -26.96 3.88
C ARG A 120 15.78 -27.57 3.12
N ASP A 121 16.92 -26.91 3.11
CA ASP A 121 18.13 -27.39 2.43
C ASP A 121 18.60 -28.73 3.01
N ALA A 122 18.52 -28.91 4.34
CA ALA A 122 18.83 -30.19 5.00
C ALA A 122 17.86 -31.31 4.59
N ARG A 123 16.56 -31.02 4.46
CA ARG A 123 15.55 -31.98 3.99
C ARG A 123 15.76 -32.32 2.51
N GLU A 124 16.12 -31.34 1.69
CA GLU A 124 16.43 -31.54 0.28
C GLU A 124 17.70 -32.38 0.11
N ALA A 125 18.74 -32.12 0.91
CA ALA A 125 19.94 -32.96 0.95
C ALA A 125 19.63 -34.40 1.40
N GLN A 126 18.75 -34.60 2.39
CA GLN A 126 18.29 -35.93 2.78
C GLN A 126 17.47 -36.62 1.67
N ARG A 127 16.63 -35.88 0.94
CA ARG A 127 15.86 -36.40 -0.19
C ARG A 127 16.77 -36.80 -1.34
N LEU A 128 17.78 -35.99 -1.67
CA LEU A 128 18.78 -36.30 -2.69
C LEU A 128 19.65 -37.50 -2.28
N ALA A 129 20.01 -37.63 -1.00
CA ALA A 129 20.71 -38.81 -0.49
C ALA A 129 19.84 -40.08 -0.56
N ALA A 130 18.53 -39.98 -0.29
CA ALA A 130 17.59 -41.08 -0.43
C ALA A 130 17.41 -41.50 -1.91
N LEU A 131 17.32 -40.54 -2.83
CA LEU A 131 17.26 -40.79 -4.28
C LEU A 131 18.54 -41.46 -4.80
N ALA A 132 19.71 -41.01 -4.34
CA ALA A 132 20.98 -41.67 -4.67
C ALA A 132 21.06 -43.10 -4.12
N GLY A 133 20.40 -43.37 -2.98
CA GLY A 133 20.24 -44.71 -2.42
C GLY A 133 19.34 -45.62 -3.27
N THR A 134 18.23 -45.09 -3.77
CA THR A 134 17.32 -45.83 -4.67
C THR A 134 17.96 -46.07 -6.04
N ASP A 135 18.64 -45.09 -6.63
CA ASP A 135 19.34 -45.26 -7.91
C ASP A 135 20.43 -46.35 -7.82
N ARG A 136 21.10 -46.46 -6.67
CA ARG A 136 22.09 -47.51 -6.41
C ARG A 136 21.44 -48.89 -6.23
N ALA A 137 20.25 -48.95 -5.62
CA ALA A 137 19.47 -50.18 -5.50
C ALA A 137 18.91 -50.63 -6.86
N ASP A 138 18.42 -49.70 -7.67
CA ASP A 138 17.92 -49.95 -9.02
C ASP A 138 19.04 -50.37 -9.97
N ALA A 139 20.22 -49.75 -9.88
CA ALA A 139 21.41 -50.19 -10.62
C ALA A 139 21.85 -51.61 -10.25
N LEU A 140 21.74 -52.00 -8.97
CA LEU A 140 21.98 -53.37 -8.53
C LEU A 140 20.90 -54.34 -9.03
N ALA A 141 19.62 -53.92 -9.02
CA ALA A 141 18.50 -54.70 -9.53
C ALA A 141 18.63 -54.97 -11.05
N ILE A 142 18.99 -53.94 -11.83
CA ILE A 142 19.28 -54.05 -13.27
C ILE A 142 20.48 -54.97 -13.53
N LYS A 143 21.51 -54.90 -12.68
CA LYS A 143 22.68 -55.80 -12.78
C LYS A 143 22.31 -57.25 -12.47
N THR A 144 21.45 -57.50 -11.48
CA THR A 144 20.95 -58.85 -11.19
C THR A 144 19.99 -59.37 -12.26
N ALA A 145 19.13 -58.51 -12.82
CA ALA A 145 18.23 -58.87 -13.90
C ALA A 145 18.99 -59.17 -15.20
N SER A 146 20.03 -58.41 -15.52
CA SER A 146 20.88 -58.69 -16.69
C SER A 146 21.71 -59.97 -16.52
N ALA A 147 22.18 -60.28 -15.31
CA ALA A 147 22.83 -61.56 -15.01
C ALA A 147 21.86 -62.75 -15.14
N ALA A 148 20.60 -62.60 -14.68
CA ALA A 148 19.56 -63.61 -14.85
C ALA A 148 19.20 -63.82 -16.33
N ALA A 149 19.02 -62.74 -17.10
CA ALA A 149 18.76 -62.80 -18.53
C ALA A 149 19.91 -63.46 -19.31
N ALA A 150 21.16 -63.22 -18.91
CA ALA A 150 22.33 -63.88 -19.50
C ALA A 150 22.34 -65.40 -19.21
N ALA A 151 21.98 -65.80 -17.98
CA ALA A 151 21.86 -67.21 -17.61
C ALA A 151 20.71 -67.92 -18.35
N ASP A 152 19.59 -67.22 -18.58
CA ASP A 152 18.46 -67.73 -19.35
C ASP A 152 18.79 -67.85 -20.84
N ALA A 153 19.52 -66.89 -21.40
CA ALA A 153 20.03 -66.97 -22.77
C ALA A 153 21.02 -68.14 -22.95
N GLU A 154 21.84 -68.44 -21.95
CA GLU A 154 22.76 -69.59 -21.99
C GLU A 154 22.01 -70.92 -21.87
N ARG A 155 20.97 -70.99 -21.01
CA ARG A 155 20.06 -72.14 -20.94
C ARG A 155 19.33 -72.37 -22.26
N ALA A 156 18.81 -71.31 -22.88
CA ALA A 156 18.16 -71.39 -24.20
C ALA A 156 19.13 -71.86 -25.29
N ARG A 157 20.40 -71.43 -25.25
CA ARG A 157 21.43 -71.93 -26.19
C ARG A 157 21.75 -73.41 -25.99
N ARG A 158 21.81 -73.89 -24.75
CA ARG A 158 21.99 -75.32 -24.46
C ARG A 158 20.80 -76.14 -24.93
N GLN A 159 19.58 -75.68 -24.64
CA GLN A 159 18.36 -76.31 -25.12
C GLN A 159 18.31 -76.36 -26.65
N ALA A 160 18.65 -75.28 -27.35
CA ALA A 160 18.70 -75.26 -28.82
C ALA A 160 19.78 -76.19 -29.39
N MET A 161 20.88 -76.43 -28.66
CA MET A 161 21.92 -77.38 -29.07
C MET A 161 21.45 -78.82 -28.86
N GLU A 162 20.78 -79.11 -27.75
CA GLU A 162 20.13 -80.40 -27.47
C GLU A 162 19.01 -80.70 -28.47
N ASP A 163 18.16 -79.72 -28.80
CA ASP A 163 17.09 -79.85 -29.79
C ASP A 163 17.66 -80.08 -31.19
N ARG A 164 18.80 -79.44 -31.52
CA ARG A 164 19.50 -79.68 -32.79
C ARG A 164 20.09 -81.08 -32.84
N ASP A 165 20.69 -81.56 -31.76
CA ASP A 165 21.27 -82.91 -31.70
C ASP A 165 20.15 -83.98 -31.71
N ALA A 166 19.02 -83.70 -31.06
CA ALA A 166 17.80 -84.51 -31.16
C ALA A 166 17.24 -84.51 -32.59
N ALA A 167 17.22 -83.37 -33.28
CA ALA A 167 16.81 -83.25 -34.68
C ALA A 167 17.76 -83.99 -35.65
N VAL A 168 19.06 -83.97 -35.38
CA VAL A 168 20.06 -84.74 -36.13
C VAL A 168 19.86 -86.24 -35.89
N SER A 169 19.54 -86.65 -34.67
CA SER A 169 19.20 -88.05 -34.34
C SER A 169 17.88 -88.49 -34.99
N THR A 170 16.84 -87.65 -35.00
CA THR A 170 15.57 -87.96 -35.70
C THR A 170 15.75 -87.96 -37.20
N ARG A 171 16.62 -87.12 -37.76
CA ARG A 171 16.96 -87.14 -39.19
C ARG A 171 17.75 -88.38 -39.58
N ALA A 172 18.62 -88.88 -38.71
CA ALA A 172 19.31 -90.16 -38.90
C ALA A 172 18.32 -91.34 -38.86
N ALA A 173 17.36 -91.33 -37.92
CA ALA A 173 16.28 -92.32 -37.86
C ALA A 173 15.34 -92.23 -39.08
N ALA A 174 15.00 -91.02 -39.53
CA ALA A 174 14.15 -90.79 -40.71
C ALA A 174 14.83 -91.19 -42.03
N LEU A 175 16.17 -91.11 -42.12
CA LEU A 175 16.91 -91.65 -43.27
C LEU A 175 16.91 -93.19 -43.25
N GLN A 176 16.91 -93.80 -42.07
CA GLN A 176 16.78 -95.25 -41.88
C GLN A 176 15.36 -95.76 -42.17
N GLU A 177 14.33 -94.98 -41.83
CA GLU A 177 12.92 -95.26 -42.20
C GLU A 177 12.62 -94.97 -43.67
N ARG A 178 13.31 -94.01 -44.31
CA ARG A 178 13.15 -93.73 -45.75
C ARG A 178 13.63 -94.87 -46.62
N ASP A 179 14.65 -95.60 -46.20
CA ASP A 179 15.13 -96.80 -46.89
C ASP A 179 14.18 -98.00 -46.70
N LEU A 180 13.36 -98.01 -45.65
CA LEU A 180 12.26 -98.95 -45.44
C LEU A 180 10.96 -98.53 -46.17
N ALA A 181 10.69 -97.23 -46.28
CA ALA A 181 9.50 -96.67 -46.94
C ALA A 181 9.54 -96.74 -48.48
N VAL A 182 10.71 -97.03 -49.08
CA VAL A 182 10.83 -97.37 -50.51
C VAL A 182 10.31 -98.79 -50.82
N GLN A 183 10.13 -99.66 -49.82
CA GLN A 183 9.51 -100.98 -49.98
C GLN A 183 7.98 -101.01 -49.75
N GLU A 184 7.39 -100.00 -49.11
CA GLU A 184 5.95 -99.96 -48.81
C GLU A 184 5.15 -98.96 -49.65
N ARG A 185 5.74 -98.49 -50.77
CA ARG A 185 5.06 -97.65 -51.77
C ARG A 185 4.12 -98.43 -52.71
N ASP A 186 3.51 -99.51 -52.19
CA ASP A 186 2.46 -100.30 -52.84
C ASP A 186 1.48 -100.82 -51.78
N ARG A 187 0.78 -99.93 -51.06
CA ARG A 187 -0.60 -100.19 -50.58
C ARG A 187 -1.28 -98.97 -49.97
N PHE A 188 -2.35 -98.60 -50.65
CA PHE A 188 -3.64 -98.20 -50.08
C PHE A 188 -3.82 -96.74 -49.67
N GLY A 189 -4.35 -95.97 -50.62
CA GLY A 189 -5.18 -94.82 -50.31
C GLY A 189 -6.48 -95.25 -49.61
N ALA A 190 -6.76 -94.58 -48.49
CA ALA A 190 -8.08 -94.11 -48.08
C ALA A 190 -8.03 -93.73 -46.59
N ARG A 191 -8.20 -92.43 -46.29
CA ARG A 191 -9.05 -91.89 -45.20
C ARG A 191 -8.80 -90.38 -45.01
N CYS A 192 -9.46 -89.60 -45.87
CA CYS A 192 -9.86 -88.23 -45.56
C CYS A 192 -11.30 -88.27 -45.05
N ALA A 193 -11.51 -88.03 -43.76
CA ALA A 193 -12.76 -87.49 -43.19
C ALA A 193 -12.66 -87.40 -41.65
N ALA A 194 -12.12 -86.29 -41.11
CA ALA A 194 -12.32 -85.86 -39.72
C ALA A 194 -11.76 -84.44 -39.44
N ALA A 195 -12.15 -83.43 -40.22
CA ALA A 195 -11.67 -82.06 -40.01
C ALA A 195 -12.71 -80.98 -40.31
N GLU A 196 -13.92 -81.09 -39.75
CA GLU A 196 -14.92 -80.00 -39.79
C GLU A 196 -15.69 -79.78 -38.47
N ALA A 197 -15.19 -80.26 -37.32
CA ALA A 197 -15.85 -80.07 -36.02
C ALA A 197 -15.12 -79.10 -35.04
N GLY A 198 -14.04 -78.44 -35.45
CA GLY A 198 -13.23 -77.60 -34.55
C GLY A 198 -13.52 -76.10 -34.58
N LYS A 199 -14.34 -75.62 -35.51
CA LYS A 199 -14.46 -74.17 -35.78
C LYS A 199 -15.48 -73.44 -34.89
N SER A 200 -16.50 -74.14 -34.37
CA SER A 200 -17.52 -73.52 -33.51
C SER A 200 -17.09 -73.34 -32.04
N VAL A 201 -16.09 -74.09 -31.57
CA VAL A 201 -15.60 -74.03 -30.18
C VAL A 201 -14.63 -72.85 -29.97
N ALA A 202 -13.82 -72.51 -30.99
CA ALA A 202 -12.91 -71.37 -30.92
C ALA A 202 -13.66 -70.02 -30.95
N ASP A 203 -14.72 -69.92 -31.76
CA ASP A 203 -15.53 -68.70 -31.83
C ASP A 203 -16.36 -68.47 -30.54
N GLN A 204 -16.81 -69.55 -29.88
CA GLN A 204 -17.48 -69.45 -28.58
C GLN A 204 -16.52 -69.12 -27.43
N ALA A 205 -15.27 -69.61 -27.46
CA ALA A 205 -14.25 -69.26 -26.47
C ALA A 205 -13.78 -67.80 -26.59
N ALA A 206 -13.65 -67.27 -27.82
CA ALA A 206 -13.32 -65.87 -28.06
C ALA A 206 -14.44 -64.91 -27.61
N ALA A 207 -15.70 -65.28 -27.84
CA ALA A 207 -16.85 -64.50 -27.37
C ALA A 207 -16.98 -64.49 -25.84
N ALA A 208 -16.71 -65.63 -25.18
CA ALA A 208 -16.70 -65.73 -23.72
C ALA A 208 -15.55 -64.91 -23.08
N ALA A 209 -14.36 -64.90 -23.69
CA ALA A 209 -13.24 -64.08 -23.23
C ALA A 209 -13.51 -62.57 -23.38
N ALA A 210 -14.15 -62.15 -24.48
CA ALA A 210 -14.55 -60.76 -24.69
C ALA A 210 -15.63 -60.30 -23.69
N ALA A 211 -16.58 -61.18 -23.36
CA ALA A 211 -17.60 -60.90 -22.33
C ALA A 211 -16.98 -60.77 -20.93
N ALA A 212 -16.05 -61.66 -20.57
CA ALA A 212 -15.34 -61.59 -19.28
C ALA A 212 -14.46 -60.33 -19.17
N ALA A 213 -13.81 -59.90 -20.26
CA ALA A 213 -13.04 -58.66 -20.29
C ALA A 213 -13.95 -57.42 -20.16
N ALA A 214 -15.13 -57.43 -20.77
CA ALA A 214 -16.11 -56.34 -20.64
C ALA A 214 -16.68 -56.24 -19.21
N GLU A 215 -16.95 -57.38 -18.55
CA GLU A 215 -17.38 -57.39 -17.14
C GLU A 215 -16.27 -56.93 -16.20
N ALA A 216 -15.01 -57.32 -16.45
CA ALA A 216 -13.86 -56.85 -15.67
C ALA A 216 -13.66 -55.34 -15.81
N GLN A 217 -13.79 -54.80 -17.04
CA GLN A 217 -13.71 -53.37 -17.29
C GLN A 217 -14.86 -52.61 -16.61
N ALA A 218 -16.10 -53.11 -16.70
CA ALA A 218 -17.25 -52.50 -16.03
C ALA A 218 -17.10 -52.51 -14.50
N ALA A 219 -16.51 -53.57 -13.92
CA ALA A 219 -16.22 -53.63 -12.50
C ALA A 219 -15.11 -52.65 -12.08
N ALA A 220 -14.08 -52.46 -12.91
CA ALA A 220 -13.03 -51.47 -12.69
C ALA A 220 -13.58 -50.03 -12.77
N ASP A 221 -14.42 -49.74 -13.76
CA ASP A 221 -15.06 -48.43 -13.92
C ASP A 221 -16.01 -48.12 -12.75
N ALA A 222 -16.76 -49.12 -12.27
CA ALA A 222 -17.63 -48.99 -11.10
C ALA A 222 -16.84 -48.82 -9.77
N ALA A 223 -15.63 -49.37 -9.68
CA ALA A 223 -14.74 -49.15 -8.55
C ALA A 223 -14.10 -47.75 -8.59
N ALA A 224 -13.69 -47.29 -9.78
CA ALA A 224 -13.18 -45.93 -10.00
C ALA A 224 -14.25 -44.87 -9.71
N GLN A 225 -15.50 -45.08 -10.12
CA GLN A 225 -16.62 -44.19 -9.78
C GLN A 225 -16.87 -44.12 -8.27
N ARG A 226 -16.88 -45.26 -7.57
CA ARG A 226 -17.04 -45.29 -6.10
C ARG A 226 -15.88 -44.60 -5.37
N ALA A 227 -14.64 -44.72 -5.88
CA ALA A 227 -13.49 -44.01 -5.32
C ALA A 227 -13.61 -42.48 -5.53
N ALA A 228 -14.05 -42.05 -6.71
CA ALA A 228 -14.27 -40.64 -7.04
C ALA A 228 -15.43 -40.02 -6.24
N GLU A 229 -16.49 -40.78 -5.97
CA GLU A 229 -17.60 -40.35 -5.10
C GLU A 229 -17.14 -40.21 -3.65
N ALA A 230 -16.38 -41.17 -3.12
CA ALA A 230 -15.82 -41.08 -1.77
C ALA A 230 -14.85 -39.88 -1.62
N GLU A 231 -14.08 -39.55 -2.66
CA GLU A 231 -13.21 -38.37 -2.68
C GLU A 231 -14.02 -37.06 -2.69
N ARG A 232 -15.11 -36.98 -3.47
CA ARG A 232 -16.01 -35.82 -3.46
C ARG A 232 -16.73 -35.65 -2.12
N ASP A 233 -17.15 -36.73 -1.49
CA ASP A 233 -17.82 -36.69 -0.19
C ASP A 233 -16.86 -36.22 0.91
N THR A 234 -15.61 -36.72 0.89
CA THR A 234 -14.58 -36.26 1.84
C THR A 234 -14.14 -34.82 1.60
N GLU A 235 -14.04 -34.38 0.34
CA GLU A 235 -13.79 -32.97 0.00
C GLU A 235 -14.95 -32.07 0.48
N THR A 236 -16.19 -32.50 0.29
CA THR A 236 -17.38 -31.74 0.71
C THR A 236 -17.44 -31.63 2.23
N ALA A 237 -17.20 -32.72 2.97
CA ALA A 237 -17.12 -32.71 4.42
C ALA A 237 -16.00 -31.81 4.96
N LEU A 238 -14.83 -31.79 4.30
CA LEU A 238 -13.74 -30.86 4.63
C LEU A 238 -14.13 -29.40 4.40
N ARG A 239 -14.77 -29.09 3.27
CA ARG A 239 -15.25 -27.73 2.96
C ARG A 239 -16.32 -27.27 3.95
N GLU A 240 -17.13 -28.16 4.49
CA GLU A 240 -18.12 -27.83 5.53
C GLU A 240 -17.46 -27.62 6.90
N ALA A 241 -16.49 -28.47 7.28
CA ALA A 241 -15.73 -28.31 8.51
C ALA A 241 -14.94 -26.99 8.54
N VAL A 242 -14.29 -26.62 7.42
CA VAL A 242 -13.59 -25.34 7.28
C VAL A 242 -14.57 -24.17 7.38
N ARG A 243 -15.70 -24.22 6.67
CA ARG A 243 -16.74 -23.18 6.76
C ARG A 243 -17.32 -23.04 8.17
N CYS A 244 -17.42 -24.12 8.93
CA CYS A 244 -17.85 -24.10 10.32
C CYS A 244 -16.82 -23.40 11.22
N ALA A 245 -15.53 -23.75 11.06
CA ALA A 245 -14.43 -23.14 11.80
C ALA A 245 -14.26 -21.65 11.47
N GLU A 246 -14.42 -21.26 10.20
CA GLU A 246 -14.42 -19.86 9.76
C GLU A 246 -15.54 -19.06 10.42
N ARG A 247 -16.78 -19.61 10.45
CA ARG A 247 -17.91 -18.95 11.13
C ARG A 247 -17.68 -18.78 12.63
N GLU A 248 -17.06 -19.76 13.30
CA GLU A 248 -16.74 -19.65 14.72
C GLU A 248 -15.64 -18.60 14.96
N ALA A 249 -14.63 -18.53 14.09
CA ALA A 249 -13.60 -17.50 14.15
C ALA A 249 -14.18 -16.09 13.90
N ASP A 250 -15.04 -15.93 12.89
CA ASP A 250 -15.71 -14.66 12.57
C ASP A 250 -16.61 -14.20 13.71
N ALA A 251 -17.35 -15.11 14.36
CA ALA A 251 -18.17 -14.79 15.52
C ALA A 251 -17.32 -14.28 16.70
N ARG A 252 -16.17 -14.91 16.98
CA ARG A 252 -15.24 -14.48 18.03
C ARG A 252 -14.57 -13.13 17.69
N ILE A 253 -14.22 -12.91 16.42
CA ILE A 253 -13.69 -11.61 15.96
C ILE A 253 -14.75 -10.51 16.16
N ALA A 254 -16.01 -10.77 15.79
CA ALA A 254 -17.10 -9.82 15.99
C ALA A 254 -17.32 -9.47 17.47
N GLU A 255 -17.21 -10.45 18.38
CA GLU A 255 -17.29 -10.24 19.83
C GLU A 255 -16.13 -9.39 20.37
N LEU A 256 -14.90 -9.63 19.89
CA LEU A 256 -13.73 -8.82 20.22
C LEU A 256 -13.85 -7.40 19.66
N GLU A 257 -14.32 -7.22 18.43
CA GLU A 257 -14.56 -5.91 17.83
C GLU A 257 -15.66 -5.13 18.55
N ALA A 258 -16.69 -5.81 19.06
CA ALA A 258 -17.71 -5.19 19.90
C ALA A 258 -17.11 -4.72 21.25
N SER A 259 -16.26 -5.55 21.87
CA SER A 259 -15.58 -5.22 23.12
C SER A 259 -14.59 -4.04 22.96
N VAL A 260 -13.84 -4.01 21.86
CA VAL A 260 -12.92 -2.91 21.55
C VAL A 260 -13.67 -1.62 21.24
N ARG A 261 -14.82 -1.70 20.54
CA ARG A 261 -15.69 -0.53 20.32
C ARG A 261 -16.22 0.03 21.63
N ALA A 262 -16.74 -0.83 22.52
CA ALA A 262 -17.21 -0.40 23.84
C ALA A 262 -16.09 0.30 24.64
N ALA A 263 -14.89 -0.27 24.67
CA ALA A 263 -13.75 0.37 25.35
C ALA A 263 -13.34 1.70 24.71
N ARG A 264 -13.45 1.84 23.38
CA ARG A 264 -13.16 3.09 22.67
C ARG A 264 -14.21 4.16 22.99
N ASP A 265 -15.48 3.79 23.05
CA ASP A 265 -16.57 4.70 23.42
C ASP A 265 -16.41 5.20 24.85
N GLU A 266 -15.97 4.34 25.78
CA GLU A 266 -15.62 4.74 27.15
C GLU A 266 -14.45 5.75 27.18
N VAL A 267 -13.38 5.51 26.42
CA VAL A 267 -12.25 6.45 26.31
C VAL A 267 -12.71 7.79 25.72
N GLN A 268 -13.53 7.77 24.67
CA GLN A 268 -14.06 8.99 24.07
C GLN A 268 -14.93 9.78 25.05
N GLN A 269 -15.77 9.11 25.86
CA GLN A 269 -16.53 9.77 26.91
C GLN A 269 -15.63 10.41 27.97
N VAL A 270 -14.52 9.76 28.34
CA VAL A 270 -13.53 10.34 29.28
C VAL A 270 -12.84 11.56 28.65
N GLU A 271 -12.46 11.50 27.38
CA GLU A 271 -11.87 12.63 26.66
C GLU A 271 -12.85 13.82 26.54
N GLU A 272 -14.14 13.56 26.24
CA GLU A 272 -15.18 14.59 26.19
C GLU A 272 -15.39 15.24 27.57
N ARG A 273 -15.41 14.45 28.65
CA ARG A 273 -15.51 14.97 30.03
C ARG A 273 -14.28 15.79 30.41
N LEU A 274 -13.08 15.38 29.99
CA LEU A 274 -11.85 16.13 30.22
C LEU A 274 -11.84 17.44 29.43
N ALA A 275 -12.26 17.41 28.17
CA ALA A 275 -12.39 18.60 27.34
C ALA A 275 -13.38 19.60 27.95
N GLN A 276 -14.53 19.11 28.42
CA GLN A 276 -15.54 19.94 29.10
C GLN A 276 -14.98 20.53 30.41
N ALA A 277 -14.29 19.75 31.23
CA ALA A 277 -13.64 20.24 32.44
C ALA A 277 -12.57 21.30 32.15
N SER A 278 -11.76 21.09 31.10
CA SER A 278 -10.73 22.06 30.66
C SER A 278 -11.35 23.37 30.17
N SER A 279 -12.48 23.30 29.45
CA SER A 279 -13.22 24.47 28.99
C SER A 279 -13.78 25.27 30.17
N CYS A 280 -14.42 24.59 31.14
CA CYS A 280 -14.91 25.24 32.35
C CYS A 280 -13.76 25.88 33.16
N HIS A 281 -12.59 25.24 33.21
CA HIS A 281 -11.43 25.82 33.89
C HIS A 281 -10.89 27.05 33.13
N ALA A 282 -10.83 27.01 31.80
CA ALA A 282 -10.41 28.15 30.98
C ALA A 282 -11.37 29.35 31.14
N GLU A 283 -12.68 29.11 31.15
CA GLU A 283 -13.70 30.14 31.42
C GLU A 283 -13.56 30.73 32.82
N ALA A 284 -13.34 29.89 33.84
CA ALA A 284 -13.11 30.34 35.22
C ALA A 284 -11.83 31.19 35.33
N LEU A 285 -10.75 30.79 34.65
CA LEU A 285 -9.50 31.54 34.60
C LEU A 285 -9.69 32.88 33.89
N GLN A 286 -10.40 32.91 32.75
CA GLN A 286 -10.69 34.12 32.01
C GLN A 286 -11.56 35.10 32.83
N ALA A 287 -12.54 34.59 33.58
CA ALA A 287 -13.33 35.38 34.50
C ALA A 287 -12.50 35.92 35.69
N ALA A 288 -11.55 35.13 36.21
CA ALA A 288 -10.62 35.60 37.23
C ALA A 288 -9.67 36.70 36.70
N MET A 289 -9.13 36.54 35.49
CA MET A 289 -8.30 37.56 34.84
C MET A 289 -9.09 38.85 34.56
N ALA A 290 -10.34 38.74 34.12
CA ALA A 290 -11.21 39.90 33.90
C ALA A 290 -11.49 40.65 35.22
N ARG A 291 -11.73 39.94 36.32
CA ARG A 291 -11.88 40.54 37.66
C ARG A 291 -10.60 41.22 38.13
N SER A 292 -9.43 40.61 37.89
CA SER A 292 -8.14 41.21 38.20
C SER A 292 -7.91 42.51 37.42
N ALA A 293 -8.19 42.52 36.11
CA ALA A 293 -8.05 43.72 35.29
C ALA A 293 -9.04 44.84 35.70
N ALA A 294 -10.26 44.48 36.13
CA ALA A 294 -11.21 45.43 36.69
C ALA A 294 -10.72 46.03 38.01
N ALA A 295 -10.07 45.21 38.86
CA ALA A 295 -9.48 45.69 40.11
C ALA A 295 -8.27 46.61 39.86
N GLU A 296 -7.41 46.29 38.89
CA GLU A 296 -6.28 47.14 38.49
C GLU A 296 -6.74 48.49 37.96
N THR A 297 -7.74 48.52 37.08
CA THR A 297 -8.30 49.77 36.55
C THR A 297 -8.98 50.61 37.63
N SER A 298 -9.65 49.97 38.61
CA SER A 298 -10.20 50.65 39.79
C SER A 298 -9.10 51.25 40.67
N LEU A 299 -8.00 50.52 40.88
CA LEU A 299 -6.84 51.01 41.63
C LEU A 299 -6.16 52.19 40.92
N GLU A 300 -6.00 52.13 39.59
CA GLU A 300 -5.48 53.25 38.79
C GLU A 300 -6.39 54.48 38.91
N ALA A 301 -7.72 54.30 38.83
CA ALA A 301 -8.67 55.40 39.02
C ALA A 301 -8.58 56.01 40.44
N ALA A 302 -8.46 55.17 41.48
CA ALA A 302 -8.30 55.63 42.85
C ALA A 302 -6.97 56.39 43.07
N THR A 303 -5.87 55.91 42.48
CA THR A 303 -4.56 56.60 42.57
C THR A 303 -4.56 57.92 41.79
N ALA A 304 -5.22 57.99 40.63
CA ALA A 304 -5.41 59.23 39.89
C ALA A 304 -6.25 60.23 40.68
N ALA A 305 -7.35 59.79 41.29
CA ALA A 305 -8.18 60.63 42.15
C ALA A 305 -7.38 61.19 43.34
N ARG A 306 -6.54 60.35 43.97
CA ARG A 306 -5.64 60.79 45.03
C ARG A 306 -4.66 61.88 44.57
N ARG A 307 -4.00 61.71 43.41
CA ARG A 307 -3.10 62.75 42.86
C ARG A 307 -3.83 64.07 42.63
N THR A 308 -5.05 64.03 42.08
CA THR A 308 -5.83 65.27 41.88
C THR A 308 -6.24 65.93 43.20
N ALA A 309 -6.41 65.15 44.28
CA ALA A 309 -6.68 65.69 45.60
C ALA A 309 -5.43 66.34 46.21
N GLU A 310 -4.27 65.70 46.06
CA GLU A 310 -2.97 66.23 46.49
C GLU A 310 -2.61 67.53 45.72
N GLU A 311 -2.83 67.57 44.40
CA GLU A 311 -2.64 68.78 43.58
C GLU A 311 -3.57 69.93 44.01
N ARG A 312 -4.83 69.63 44.34
CA ARG A 312 -5.78 70.64 44.86
C ARG A 312 -5.40 71.15 46.23
N ALA A 313 -4.86 70.29 47.09
CA ALA A 313 -4.33 70.69 48.40
C ALA A 313 -3.12 71.62 48.24
N ALA A 314 -2.17 71.27 47.37
CA ALA A 314 -1.02 72.11 47.07
C ALA A 314 -1.41 73.48 46.47
N ALA A 315 -2.41 73.53 45.58
CA ALA A 315 -2.94 74.77 45.04
C ALA A 315 -3.67 75.63 46.10
N ALA A 316 -4.31 75.00 47.09
CA ALA A 316 -4.91 75.69 48.23
C ALA A 316 -3.83 76.29 49.14
N ASP A 317 -2.72 75.58 49.36
CA ASP A 317 -1.57 76.06 50.12
C ASP A 317 -0.87 77.23 49.41
N GLU A 318 -0.68 77.17 48.08
CA GLU A 318 -0.18 78.32 47.29
C GLU A 318 -1.13 79.52 47.34
N SER A 319 -2.44 79.30 47.28
CA SER A 319 -3.45 80.35 47.42
C SER A 319 -3.45 80.98 48.81
N ALA A 320 -3.23 80.17 49.86
CA ALA A 320 -3.08 80.63 51.23
C ALA A 320 -1.78 81.42 51.43
N ALA A 321 -0.68 81.00 50.80
CA ALA A 321 0.59 81.74 50.78
C ALA A 321 0.45 83.09 50.05
N ALA A 322 -0.23 83.12 48.90
CA ALA A 322 -0.53 84.34 48.16
C ALA A 322 -1.49 85.29 48.92
N ALA A 323 -2.39 84.75 49.74
CA ALA A 323 -3.22 85.53 50.66
C ALA A 323 -2.39 86.11 51.82
N GLY A 324 -1.39 85.36 52.31
CA GLY A 324 -0.40 85.83 53.27
C GLY A 324 0.42 87.02 52.75
N GLU A 325 0.91 86.94 51.51
CA GLU A 325 1.63 88.05 50.85
C GLU A 325 0.74 89.29 50.61
N ARG A 326 -0.55 89.10 50.32
CA ARG A 326 -1.53 90.21 50.25
C ARG A 326 -1.86 90.80 51.62
N SER A 327 -1.70 90.04 52.71
CA SER A 327 -1.85 90.55 54.07
C SER A 327 -0.63 91.39 54.51
N ALA A 328 0.58 91.01 54.09
CA ALA A 328 1.80 91.77 54.31
C ALA A 328 1.81 93.11 53.53
N ALA A 329 1.19 93.14 52.34
CA ALA A 329 0.96 94.39 51.59
C ALA A 329 -0.21 95.25 52.14
N ALA A 330 -1.05 94.70 53.03
CA ALA A 330 -2.18 95.40 53.64
C ALA A 330 -1.82 96.09 54.96
N GLU A 331 -0.75 95.69 55.64
CA GLU A 331 -0.22 96.39 56.84
C GLU A 331 0.37 97.78 56.51
N GLU A 332 0.67 98.09 55.25
CA GLU A 332 1.11 99.42 54.83
C GLU A 332 -0.06 100.40 54.57
N ARG A 333 -1.32 99.97 54.68
CA ARG A 333 -2.51 100.84 54.49
C ARG A 333 -3.54 100.72 55.62
N ALA A 334 -3.06 100.84 56.85
CA ALA A 334 -3.89 100.96 58.04
C ALA A 334 -4.43 102.39 58.24
N ALA A 335 -5.49 102.76 57.50
CA ALA A 335 -6.36 103.90 57.81
C ALA A 335 -7.74 103.79 57.13
N ALA A 336 -8.41 102.64 57.26
CA ALA A 336 -9.84 102.48 56.94
C ALA A 336 -10.35 101.17 57.57
N ALA A 337 -10.46 101.17 58.90
CA ALA A 337 -10.92 100.02 59.68
C ALA A 337 -12.29 100.33 60.27
N GLU A 338 -13.35 99.84 59.62
CA GLU A 338 -14.58 99.41 60.32
C GLU A 338 -15.50 98.56 59.44
N GLU A 339 -15.37 98.58 58.11
CA GLU A 339 -16.24 97.79 57.22
C GLU A 339 -15.71 96.38 56.87
N ARG A 340 -14.51 96.00 57.34
CA ARG A 340 -13.86 94.71 57.02
C ARG A 340 -13.95 93.64 58.11
N ALA A 341 -14.52 93.96 59.28
CA ALA A 341 -14.66 92.99 60.37
C ALA A 341 -15.69 91.89 60.07
N ALA A 342 -16.75 92.18 59.30
CA ALA A 342 -17.78 91.21 58.96
C ALA A 342 -17.36 90.20 57.86
N ALA A 343 -16.48 90.60 56.92
CA ALA A 343 -16.02 89.74 55.83
C ALA A 343 -14.91 88.75 56.22
N ALA A 344 -14.25 88.97 57.37
CA ALA A 344 -13.23 88.06 57.90
C ALA A 344 -13.85 86.87 58.64
N GLU A 345 -14.97 87.07 59.35
CA GLU A 345 -15.70 86.00 60.05
C GLU A 345 -16.36 85.01 59.07
N GLU A 346 -16.91 85.50 57.95
CA GLU A 346 -17.54 84.64 56.93
C GLU A 346 -16.50 83.79 56.17
N ARG A 347 -15.27 84.30 56.01
CA ARG A 347 -14.17 83.55 55.39
C ARG A 347 -13.53 82.54 56.34
N ALA A 348 -13.45 82.84 57.64
CA ALA A 348 -12.98 81.88 58.63
C ALA A 348 -13.93 80.67 58.74
N ALA A 349 -15.25 80.91 58.72
CA ALA A 349 -16.25 79.83 58.72
C ALA A 349 -16.21 78.97 57.43
N ALA A 350 -15.90 79.58 56.27
CA ALA A 350 -15.75 78.85 55.02
C ALA A 350 -14.50 77.96 54.96
N VAL A 351 -13.39 78.37 55.61
CA VAL A 351 -12.16 77.58 55.69
C VAL A 351 -12.34 76.39 56.64
N GLU A 352 -12.98 76.58 57.80
CA GLU A 352 -13.28 75.49 58.74
C GLU A 352 -14.24 74.45 58.13
N ALA A 353 -15.19 74.88 57.29
CA ALA A 353 -16.08 73.99 56.55
C ALA A 353 -15.36 73.20 55.43
N LEU A 354 -14.29 73.75 54.85
CA LEU A 354 -13.48 73.07 53.84
C LEU A 354 -12.49 72.07 54.46
N GLU A 355 -11.91 72.37 55.63
CA GLU A 355 -11.06 71.43 56.39
C GLU A 355 -11.86 70.20 56.83
N LYS A 356 -13.05 70.40 57.44
CA LYS A 356 -13.93 69.28 57.82
C LYS A 356 -14.37 68.42 56.62
N LYS A 357 -14.46 69.01 55.43
CA LYS A 357 -14.79 68.28 54.19
C LYS A 357 -13.58 67.56 53.58
N ALA A 358 -12.36 68.03 53.82
CA ALA A 358 -11.12 67.38 53.40
C ALA A 358 -10.82 66.16 54.29
N GLU A 359 -10.98 66.27 55.61
CA GLU A 359 -10.81 65.16 56.55
C GLU A 359 -11.80 64.03 56.27
N ALA A 360 -13.07 64.35 56.01
CA ALA A 360 -14.10 63.36 55.65
C ALA A 360 -13.81 62.63 54.32
N ARG A 361 -13.09 63.27 53.39
CA ARG A 361 -12.68 62.63 52.12
C ARG A 361 -11.43 61.76 52.29
N GLY A 362 -10.50 62.15 53.16
CA GLY A 362 -9.34 61.33 53.51
C GLY A 362 -9.75 60.02 54.17
N SER A 363 -10.65 60.07 55.15
CA SER A 363 -11.15 58.86 55.81
C SER A 363 -11.97 57.94 54.88
N ALA A 364 -12.67 58.51 53.90
CA ALA A 364 -13.40 57.73 52.90
C ALA A 364 -12.47 56.99 51.93
N ALA A 365 -11.39 57.65 51.48
CA ALA A 365 -10.40 57.04 50.59
C ALA A 365 -9.59 55.93 51.28
N GLU A 366 -9.28 56.08 52.58
CA GLU A 366 -8.64 55.01 53.36
C GLU A 366 -9.57 53.82 53.57
N ALA A 367 -10.86 54.06 53.84
CA ALA A 367 -11.85 52.99 53.96
C ALA A 367 -12.04 52.21 52.65
N GLU A 368 -12.04 52.91 51.51
CA GLU A 368 -12.13 52.30 50.17
C GLU A 368 -10.87 51.49 49.83
N SER A 369 -9.67 51.98 50.19
CA SER A 369 -8.42 51.24 50.03
C SER A 369 -8.37 49.96 50.90
N LEU A 370 -8.92 50.02 52.12
CA LEU A 370 -9.02 48.86 53.02
C LEU A 370 -10.05 47.83 52.53
N ALA A 371 -11.14 48.28 51.91
CA ALA A 371 -12.14 47.41 51.30
C ALA A 371 -11.55 46.65 50.08
N LEU A 372 -10.85 47.35 49.19
CA LEU A 372 -10.18 46.72 48.03
C LEU A 372 -9.11 45.70 48.45
N ARG A 373 -8.37 45.95 49.53
CA ARG A 373 -7.39 44.98 50.06
C ARG A 373 -8.05 43.69 50.55
N ARG A 374 -9.22 43.78 51.20
CA ARG A 374 -9.98 42.60 51.63
C ARG A 374 -10.50 41.80 50.43
N GLU A 375 -10.99 42.48 49.41
CA GLU A 375 -11.50 41.83 48.18
C GLU A 375 -10.38 41.10 47.41
N VAL A 376 -9.17 41.65 47.41
CA VAL A 376 -7.98 40.99 46.83
C VAL A 376 -7.55 39.76 47.65
N GLU A 377 -7.58 39.84 48.98
CA GLU A 377 -7.28 38.67 49.83
C GLU A 377 -8.33 37.56 49.71
N GLU A 378 -9.60 37.91 49.60
CA GLU A 378 -10.70 36.97 49.37
C GLU A 378 -10.58 36.29 48.00
N SER A 379 -10.28 37.06 46.94
CA SER A 379 -9.99 36.53 45.59
C SER A 379 -8.76 35.60 45.58
N ARG A 380 -7.75 35.89 46.42
CA ARG A 380 -6.55 35.05 46.55
C ARG A 380 -6.84 33.74 47.29
N ALA A 381 -7.72 33.77 48.30
CA ALA A 381 -8.17 32.58 49.00
C ALA A 381 -9.03 31.68 48.09
N GLU A 382 -9.90 32.25 47.25
CA GLU A 382 -10.65 31.52 46.22
C GLU A 382 -9.71 30.85 45.20
N LEU A 383 -8.69 31.54 44.71
CA LEU A 383 -7.68 31.00 43.80
C LEU A 383 -6.89 29.83 44.41
N ALA A 384 -6.51 29.93 45.69
CA ALA A 384 -5.84 28.85 46.41
C ALA A 384 -6.74 27.61 46.56
N SER A 385 -8.04 27.81 46.80
CA SER A 385 -9.03 26.74 46.85
C SER A 385 -9.20 26.03 45.50
N VAL A 386 -9.28 26.79 44.40
CA VAL A 386 -9.39 26.26 43.03
C VAL A 386 -8.13 25.48 42.62
N LEU A 387 -6.94 25.93 43.03
CA LEU A 387 -5.70 25.18 42.77
C LEU A 387 -5.63 23.88 43.58
N GLY A 388 -6.16 23.86 44.80
CA GLY A 388 -6.27 22.65 45.62
C GLY A 388 -7.18 21.59 44.97
N THR A 389 -8.31 22.00 44.40
CA THR A 389 -9.23 21.06 43.71
C THR A 389 -8.64 20.57 42.39
N ALA A 390 -7.89 21.40 41.65
CA ALA A 390 -7.17 20.97 40.45
C ALA A 390 -6.11 19.89 40.76
N GLY A 391 -5.41 19.99 41.89
CA GLY A 391 -4.46 18.97 42.35
C GLY A 391 -5.14 17.61 42.61
N ALA A 392 -6.28 17.62 43.30
CA ALA A 392 -7.06 16.39 43.56
C ALA A 392 -7.60 15.76 42.27
N VAL A 393 -8.02 16.56 41.29
CA VAL A 393 -8.46 16.07 39.97
C VAL A 393 -7.29 15.44 39.20
N ALA A 394 -6.08 16.04 39.27
CA ALA A 394 -4.90 15.49 38.63
C ALA A 394 -4.47 14.13 39.23
N GLU A 395 -4.57 13.96 40.55
CA GLU A 395 -4.31 12.67 41.21
C GLU A 395 -5.37 11.61 40.85
N ALA A 396 -6.65 11.98 40.79
CA ALA A 396 -7.71 11.08 40.36
C ALA A 396 -7.51 10.59 38.90
N LEU A 397 -7.14 11.50 37.99
CA LEU A 397 -6.83 11.16 36.59
C LEU A 397 -5.60 10.24 36.49
N ARG A 398 -4.58 10.46 37.32
CA ARG A 398 -3.38 9.58 37.34
C ARG A 398 -3.75 8.17 37.81
N ALA A 399 -4.58 8.04 38.84
CA ALA A 399 -5.07 6.74 39.31
C ALA A 399 -5.93 6.01 38.26
N GLU A 400 -6.75 6.74 37.50
CA GLU A 400 -7.55 6.19 36.41
C GLU A 400 -6.69 5.74 35.22
N GLN A 401 -5.67 6.53 34.85
CA GLN A 401 -4.68 6.14 33.84
C GLN A 401 -3.92 4.87 34.21
N GLU A 402 -3.54 4.71 35.49
CA GLU A 402 -2.93 3.46 35.98
C GLU A 402 -3.92 2.27 35.96
N GLY A 403 -5.20 2.53 36.19
CA GLY A 403 -6.28 1.54 36.02
C GLY A 403 -6.40 1.06 34.57
N LEU A 404 -6.49 1.99 33.63
CA LEU A 404 -6.55 1.71 32.19
C LEU A 404 -5.28 1.00 31.68
N GLY A 405 -4.11 1.40 32.19
CA GLY A 405 -2.84 0.74 31.87
C GLY A 405 -2.82 -0.74 32.28
N ARG A 406 -3.37 -1.06 33.48
CA ARG A 406 -3.52 -2.46 33.95
C ARG A 406 -4.54 -3.25 33.12
N ALA A 407 -5.68 -2.64 32.77
CA ALA A 407 -6.69 -3.28 31.92
C ALA A 407 -6.13 -3.59 30.52
N LEU A 408 -5.37 -2.66 29.93
CA LEU A 408 -4.73 -2.86 28.63
C LEU A 408 -3.66 -3.96 28.67
N ALA A 409 -2.88 -4.04 29.76
CA ALA A 409 -1.93 -5.13 29.96
C ALA A 409 -2.63 -6.49 30.04
N ALA A 410 -3.72 -6.60 30.82
CA ALA A 410 -4.52 -7.82 30.91
C ALA A 410 -5.12 -8.23 29.56
N ALA A 411 -5.64 -7.28 28.77
CA ALA A 411 -6.16 -7.54 27.43
C ALA A 411 -5.07 -8.03 26.46
N ARG A 412 -3.85 -7.49 26.55
CA ARG A 412 -2.70 -7.96 25.75
C ARG A 412 -2.30 -9.39 26.11
N ASP A 413 -2.33 -9.74 27.38
CA ASP A 413 -2.01 -11.10 27.83
C ASP A 413 -3.10 -12.09 27.43
N GLN A 414 -4.38 -11.71 27.51
CA GLN A 414 -5.48 -12.52 26.98
C GLN A 414 -5.37 -12.74 25.46
N ARG A 415 -4.99 -11.70 24.71
CA ARG A 415 -4.72 -11.82 23.27
C ARG A 415 -3.57 -12.80 22.98
N ARG A 416 -2.46 -12.72 23.73
CA ARG A 416 -1.34 -13.66 23.58
C ARG A 416 -1.74 -15.11 23.87
N ALA A 417 -2.58 -15.33 24.88
CA ALA A 417 -3.11 -16.65 25.19
C ALA A 417 -3.98 -17.21 24.04
N LEU A 418 -4.86 -16.38 23.46
CA LEU A 418 -5.67 -16.76 22.31
C LEU A 418 -4.82 -17.00 21.05
N GLU A 419 -3.83 -16.16 20.79
CA GLU A 419 -2.89 -16.37 19.68
C GLU A 419 -2.12 -17.69 19.83
N ALA A 420 -1.73 -18.07 21.06
CA ALA A 420 -1.12 -19.37 21.33
C ALA A 420 -2.08 -20.55 21.06
N GLU A 421 -3.33 -20.47 21.51
CA GLU A 421 -4.35 -21.51 21.27
C GLU A 421 -4.65 -21.68 19.77
N VAL A 422 -4.77 -20.57 19.03
CA VAL A 422 -4.97 -20.59 17.56
C VAL A 422 -3.77 -21.22 16.86
N ASN A 423 -2.55 -20.87 17.26
CA ASN A 423 -1.34 -21.46 16.68
C ASN A 423 -1.24 -22.97 16.96
N GLU A 424 -1.62 -23.43 18.15
CA GLU A 424 -1.67 -24.85 18.49
C GLU A 424 -2.71 -25.61 17.66
N ARG A 425 -3.92 -25.06 17.51
CA ARG A 425 -4.96 -25.64 16.63
C ARG A 425 -4.51 -25.66 15.17
N HIS A 426 -3.88 -24.58 14.69
CA HIS A 426 -3.35 -24.51 13.34
C HIS A 426 -2.28 -25.58 13.11
N ALA A 427 -1.35 -25.75 14.05
CA ALA A 427 -0.33 -26.79 13.98
C ALA A 427 -0.95 -28.20 13.93
N SER A 428 -1.99 -28.46 14.71
CA SER A 428 -2.74 -29.72 14.67
C SER A 428 -3.42 -29.95 13.31
N VAL A 429 -4.04 -28.93 12.72
CA VAL A 429 -4.70 -29.05 11.40
C VAL A 429 -3.66 -29.27 10.29
N VAL A 430 -2.53 -28.57 10.33
CA VAL A 430 -1.43 -28.76 9.38
C VAL A 430 -0.89 -30.18 9.46
N ALA A 431 -0.66 -30.71 10.67
CA ALA A 431 -0.21 -32.10 10.83
C ALA A 431 -1.21 -33.11 10.23
N GLN A 432 -2.52 -32.90 10.43
CA GLN A 432 -3.55 -33.76 9.82
C GLN A 432 -3.59 -33.67 8.29
N LEU A 433 -3.38 -32.48 7.73
CA LEU A 433 -3.31 -32.28 6.28
C LEU A 433 -2.06 -32.91 5.68
N GLU A 434 -0.91 -32.84 6.37
CA GLU A 434 0.32 -33.51 5.96
C GLU A 434 0.12 -35.04 5.90
N THR A 435 -0.47 -35.66 6.92
CA THR A 435 -0.75 -37.12 6.90
C THR A 435 -1.69 -37.51 5.75
N ARG A 436 -2.67 -36.66 5.41
CA ARG A 436 -3.60 -36.92 4.30
C ARG A 436 -2.97 -36.68 2.93
N LEU A 437 -2.10 -35.69 2.80
CA LEU A 437 -1.35 -35.43 1.57
C LEU A 437 -0.39 -36.57 1.27
N GLU A 438 0.28 -37.11 2.29
CA GLU A 438 1.11 -38.31 2.17
C GLU A 438 0.27 -39.49 1.65
N ALA A 439 -0.91 -39.72 2.22
CA ALA A 439 -1.83 -40.76 1.77
C ALA A 439 -2.33 -40.55 0.32
N SER A 440 -2.61 -39.31 -0.07
CA SER A 440 -3.01 -38.96 -1.44
C SER A 440 -1.86 -39.17 -2.43
N SER A 441 -0.64 -38.75 -2.08
CA SER A 441 0.55 -38.94 -2.92
C SER A 441 0.89 -40.42 -3.13
N ALA A 442 0.65 -41.26 -2.12
CA ALA A 442 0.79 -42.70 -2.23
C ALA A 442 -0.22 -43.30 -3.23
N ARG A 443 -1.48 -42.83 -3.20
CA ARG A 443 -2.51 -43.25 -4.17
C ARG A 443 -2.21 -42.75 -5.59
N GLU A 444 -1.70 -41.53 -5.74
CA GLU A 444 -1.31 -41.00 -7.05
C GLU A 444 -0.11 -41.77 -7.63
N ALA A 445 0.88 -42.13 -6.79
CA ALA A 445 1.99 -42.97 -7.21
C ALA A 445 1.51 -44.37 -7.66
N GLU A 446 0.52 -44.94 -6.99
CA GLU A 446 -0.09 -46.21 -7.39
C GLU A 446 -0.87 -46.07 -8.71
N ALA A 447 -1.64 -45.00 -8.89
CA ALA A 447 -2.35 -44.71 -10.14
C ALA A 447 -1.38 -44.48 -11.32
N ARG A 448 -0.22 -43.84 -11.09
CA ARG A 448 0.83 -43.68 -12.11
C ARG A 448 1.43 -45.02 -12.51
N ARG A 449 1.70 -45.92 -11.56
CA ARG A 449 2.16 -47.29 -11.85
C ARG A 449 1.14 -48.04 -12.69
N GLN A 450 -0.15 -47.93 -12.36
CA GLN A 450 -1.22 -48.54 -13.16
C GLN A 450 -1.32 -47.94 -14.57
N ALA A 451 -1.14 -46.63 -14.72
CA ALA A 451 -1.13 -45.98 -16.03
C ALA A 451 0.09 -46.37 -16.88
N GLU A 452 1.28 -46.50 -16.28
CA GLU A 452 2.48 -47.00 -16.94
C GLU A 452 2.33 -48.46 -17.36
N GLU A 453 1.73 -49.30 -16.53
CA GLU A 453 1.42 -50.69 -16.86
C GLU A 453 0.41 -50.77 -18.02
N ALA A 454 -0.65 -49.96 -17.99
CA ALA A 454 -1.61 -49.86 -19.09
C ALA A 454 -0.97 -49.38 -20.39
N ARG A 455 -0.05 -48.41 -20.32
CA ARG A 455 0.71 -47.93 -21.48
C ARG A 455 1.61 -49.02 -22.05
N ARG A 456 2.30 -49.77 -21.19
CA ARG A 456 3.12 -50.91 -21.61
C ARG A 456 2.29 -51.98 -22.32
N LEU A 457 1.10 -52.30 -21.80
CA LEU A 457 0.16 -53.22 -22.45
C LEU A 457 -0.31 -52.69 -23.81
N ALA A 458 -0.53 -51.37 -23.94
CA ALA A 458 -0.88 -50.74 -25.22
C ALA A 458 0.27 -50.79 -26.24
N GLU A 459 1.52 -50.56 -25.80
CA GLU A 459 2.72 -50.68 -26.63
C GLU A 459 2.96 -52.13 -27.08
N GLU A 460 2.74 -53.11 -26.19
CA GLU A 460 2.77 -54.55 -26.53
C GLU A 460 1.68 -54.91 -27.56
N ALA A 461 0.46 -54.40 -27.40
CA ALA A 461 -0.62 -54.60 -28.37
C ALA A 461 -0.33 -53.95 -29.73
N GLN A 462 0.30 -52.77 -29.74
CA GLN A 462 0.74 -52.10 -30.96
C GLN A 462 1.85 -52.89 -31.68
N SER A 463 2.83 -53.40 -30.94
CA SER A 463 3.87 -54.28 -31.48
C SER A 463 3.28 -55.54 -32.12
N GLN A 464 2.27 -56.15 -31.49
CA GLN A 464 1.55 -57.30 -32.05
C GLN A 464 0.79 -56.92 -33.33
N ALA A 465 0.16 -55.75 -33.38
CA ALA A 465 -0.51 -55.26 -34.59
C ALA A 465 0.47 -55.04 -35.75
N GLU A 466 1.67 -54.50 -35.48
CA GLU A 466 2.72 -54.34 -36.47
C GLU A 466 3.26 -55.69 -36.98
N GLU A 467 3.43 -56.67 -36.10
CA GLU A 467 3.82 -58.03 -36.46
C GLU A 467 2.75 -58.69 -37.35
N HIS A 468 1.48 -58.56 -36.98
CA HIS A 468 0.37 -59.05 -37.80
C HIS A 468 0.34 -58.36 -39.17
N THR A 469 0.57 -57.06 -39.24
CA THR A 469 0.64 -56.32 -40.52
C THR A 469 1.77 -56.85 -41.41
N LYS A 470 2.96 -57.13 -40.83
CA LYS A 470 4.09 -57.75 -41.56
C LYS A 470 3.73 -59.14 -42.08
N THR A 471 3.06 -59.97 -41.28
CA THR A 471 2.63 -61.31 -41.73
C THR A 471 1.62 -61.24 -42.88
N VAL A 472 0.70 -60.28 -42.87
CA VAL A 472 -0.24 -60.06 -43.98
C VAL A 472 0.50 -59.65 -45.25
N GLN A 473 1.43 -58.71 -45.16
CA GLN A 473 2.23 -58.27 -46.32
C GLN A 473 3.06 -59.41 -46.91
N GLU A 474 3.62 -60.29 -46.07
CA GLU A 474 4.37 -61.46 -46.53
C GLU A 474 3.46 -62.50 -47.21
N LEU A 475 2.27 -62.75 -46.65
CA LEU A 475 1.28 -63.62 -47.28
C LEU A 475 0.80 -63.06 -48.63
N GLU A 476 0.58 -61.75 -48.73
CA GLU A 476 0.23 -61.09 -50.00
C GLU A 476 1.36 -61.18 -51.03
N ARG A 477 2.63 -61.04 -50.62
CA ARG A 477 3.79 -61.26 -51.50
C ARG A 477 3.86 -62.70 -51.99
N ARG A 478 3.64 -63.69 -51.11
CA ARG A 478 3.61 -65.11 -51.50
C ARG A 478 2.47 -65.43 -52.46
N LEU A 479 1.31 -64.80 -52.26
CA LEU A 479 0.18 -64.89 -53.18
C LEU A 479 0.51 -64.30 -54.55
N ALA A 480 1.19 -63.15 -54.60
CA ALA A 480 1.60 -62.50 -55.84
C ALA A 480 2.73 -63.24 -56.59
N ALA A 481 3.58 -63.98 -55.88
CA ALA A 481 4.67 -64.78 -56.45
C ALA A 481 4.21 -66.14 -56.99
N MET A 482 2.97 -66.57 -56.70
CA MET A 482 2.45 -67.81 -57.28
C MET A 482 2.28 -67.65 -58.80
N PRO A 483 2.79 -68.61 -59.61
CA PRO A 483 2.70 -68.52 -61.05
C PRO A 483 1.24 -68.50 -61.48
N GLN A 484 0.78 -67.35 -61.99
CA GLN A 484 -0.50 -67.27 -62.68
C GLN A 484 -0.35 -68.03 -63.99
N GLY A 485 -0.66 -69.34 -63.95
CA GLY A 485 -0.72 -70.19 -65.12
C GLY A 485 -1.62 -69.52 -66.15
N LYS A 486 -1.02 -69.05 -67.24
CA LYS A 486 -1.72 -68.49 -68.39
C LYS A 486 -2.76 -69.52 -68.86
N GLU A 487 -4.03 -69.15 -68.78
CA GLU A 487 -5.20 -69.94 -69.23
C GLU A 487 -5.25 -70.18 -70.75
N ASN A 488 -4.14 -70.02 -71.48
CA ASN A 488 -4.05 -70.26 -72.91
C ASN A 488 -3.15 -71.46 -73.19
N LEU A 489 -3.64 -72.67 -72.91
CA LEU A 489 -3.22 -73.91 -73.57
C LEU A 489 -4.35 -74.93 -73.43
N VAL A 490 -5.29 -74.85 -74.38
CA VAL A 490 -6.18 -75.95 -74.72
C VAL A 490 -5.31 -77.05 -75.33
N GLY A 491 -5.19 -78.17 -74.63
CA GLY A 491 -4.54 -79.38 -75.10
C GLY A 491 -4.86 -80.52 -74.14
N GLU A 492 -5.68 -81.45 -74.59
CA GLU A 492 -6.25 -82.56 -73.83
C GLU A 492 -5.19 -83.45 -73.16
N GLY A 493 -5.52 -83.90 -71.96
CA GLY A 493 -4.93 -85.10 -71.36
C GLY A 493 -3.97 -84.82 -70.22
N THR A 494 -4.41 -85.21 -69.02
CA THR A 494 -3.64 -85.40 -67.78
C THR A 494 -2.95 -84.15 -67.21
N ASP A 495 -3.63 -83.46 -66.29
CA ASP A 495 -3.08 -82.89 -65.03
C ASP A 495 -4.19 -82.17 -64.23
N SER A 496 -5.28 -82.90 -63.95
CA SER A 496 -6.45 -82.38 -63.21
C SER A 496 -6.15 -82.16 -61.71
N ASP A 497 -5.18 -82.87 -61.14
CA ASP A 497 -4.92 -82.86 -59.69
C ASP A 497 -4.03 -81.69 -59.24
N GLU A 498 -3.10 -81.24 -60.09
CA GLU A 498 -2.21 -80.12 -59.76
C GLU A 498 -2.95 -78.78 -59.79
N ALA A 499 -3.83 -78.58 -60.79
CA ALA A 499 -4.73 -77.42 -60.86
C ALA A 499 -5.78 -77.39 -59.73
N ALA A 500 -6.15 -78.55 -59.19
CA ALA A 500 -7.03 -78.64 -58.02
C ALA A 500 -6.28 -78.30 -56.72
N LEU A 501 -5.04 -78.75 -56.56
CA LEU A 501 -4.17 -78.42 -55.43
C LEU A 501 -3.85 -76.92 -55.37
N LEU A 502 -3.52 -76.29 -56.50
CA LEU A 502 -3.25 -74.85 -56.58
C LEU A 502 -4.48 -74.01 -56.23
N ARG A 503 -5.68 -74.41 -56.67
CA ARG A 503 -6.93 -73.74 -56.27
C ARG A 503 -7.22 -73.88 -54.78
N LYS A 504 -6.92 -75.05 -54.19
CA LYS A 504 -7.10 -75.29 -52.75
C LYS A 504 -6.12 -74.48 -51.90
N LEU A 505 -4.87 -74.36 -52.35
CA LEU A 505 -3.83 -73.54 -51.71
C LEU A 505 -4.16 -72.04 -51.78
N ASN A 506 -4.60 -71.55 -52.95
CA ASN A 506 -5.05 -70.16 -53.10
C ASN A 506 -6.27 -69.84 -52.21
N GLY A 507 -7.23 -70.75 -52.11
CA GLY A 507 -8.38 -70.58 -51.21
C GLY A 507 -7.99 -70.50 -49.74
N ARG A 508 -6.98 -71.28 -49.31
CA ARG A 508 -6.47 -71.24 -47.93
C ARG A 508 -5.75 -69.94 -47.61
N LEU A 509 -4.87 -69.49 -48.50
CA LEU A 509 -4.12 -68.24 -48.34
C LEU A 509 -5.05 -67.01 -48.32
N LEU A 510 -6.05 -66.98 -49.21
CA LEU A 510 -7.06 -65.92 -49.22
C LEU A 510 -7.91 -65.92 -47.95
N GLY A 511 -8.21 -67.09 -47.39
CA GLY A 511 -8.90 -67.22 -46.10
C GLY A 511 -8.08 -66.67 -44.93
N GLU A 512 -6.78 -66.96 -44.88
CA GLU A 512 -5.87 -66.45 -43.84
C GLU A 512 -5.71 -64.92 -43.93
N ILE A 513 -5.52 -64.36 -45.13
CA ILE A 513 -5.45 -62.90 -45.35
C ILE A 513 -6.75 -62.21 -44.93
N ALA A 514 -7.92 -62.79 -45.25
CA ALA A 514 -9.22 -62.24 -44.87
C ALA A 514 -9.51 -62.30 -43.36
N THR A 515 -8.87 -63.21 -42.64
CA THR A 515 -8.99 -63.32 -41.18
C THR A 515 -8.14 -62.24 -40.51
N TYR A 516 -6.90 -62.06 -40.97
CA TYR A 516 -6.02 -61.01 -40.46
C TYR A 516 -6.48 -59.58 -40.76
N LYS A 517 -7.01 -59.31 -41.96
CA LYS A 517 -7.56 -57.97 -42.30
C LYS A 517 -8.77 -57.59 -41.43
N ARG A 518 -9.56 -58.57 -40.98
CA ARG A 518 -10.67 -58.33 -40.04
C ARG A 518 -10.19 -57.97 -38.65
N GLN A 519 -9.09 -58.58 -38.19
CA GLN A 519 -8.49 -58.27 -36.89
C GLN A 519 -7.88 -56.85 -36.88
N LEU A 520 -7.18 -56.46 -37.96
CA LEU A 520 -6.63 -55.11 -38.14
C LEU A 520 -7.71 -54.01 -38.15
N GLY A 521 -8.81 -54.23 -38.88
CA GLY A 521 -9.92 -53.27 -38.94
C GLY A 521 -10.76 -53.16 -37.66
N ALA A 522 -10.56 -54.05 -36.68
CA ALA A 522 -11.14 -53.93 -35.33
C ALA A 522 -10.27 -53.04 -34.43
N MET A 523 -8.94 -53.06 -34.62
CA MET A 523 -7.98 -52.26 -33.83
C MET A 523 -7.97 -50.78 -34.26
N GLU A 524 -8.10 -50.46 -35.56
CA GLU A 524 -8.09 -49.06 -36.04
C GLU A 524 -9.29 -48.21 -35.59
N ARG A 525 -10.43 -48.83 -35.26
CA ARG A 525 -11.64 -48.09 -34.85
C ARG A 525 -11.57 -47.53 -33.43
N GLN A 526 -10.55 -47.90 -32.64
CA GLN A 526 -10.42 -47.48 -31.26
C GLN A 526 -9.55 -46.22 -31.07
N GLY A 527 -8.98 -45.60 -32.13
CA GLY A 527 -7.91 -44.59 -32.01
C GLY A 527 -8.09 -43.18 -32.59
N ALA A 528 -9.28 -42.71 -33.02
CA ALA A 528 -9.39 -41.43 -33.75
C ALA A 528 -9.69 -40.17 -32.88
N THR A 529 -8.72 -39.24 -32.79
CA THR A 529 -8.86 -37.88 -32.20
C THR A 529 -9.28 -36.80 -33.22
N PRO A 530 -10.08 -35.78 -32.84
CA PRO A 530 -10.58 -34.74 -33.76
C PRO A 530 -9.66 -33.50 -33.91
N PRO A 531 -9.72 -32.76 -35.04
CA PRO A 531 -8.82 -31.64 -35.35
C PRO A 531 -9.28 -30.27 -34.78
N PRO A 532 -8.35 -29.30 -34.60
CA PRO A 532 -8.62 -27.99 -33.99
C PRO A 532 -9.20 -26.97 -34.99
N ARG A 533 -10.09 -26.10 -34.49
CA ARG A 533 -10.72 -24.99 -35.23
C ARG A 533 -9.87 -23.72 -35.17
N SER A 534 -9.81 -22.97 -36.27
CA SER A 534 -9.17 -21.65 -36.38
C SER A 534 -10.11 -20.52 -35.89
N ASP A 535 -9.64 -19.68 -34.97
CA ASP A 535 -10.40 -18.59 -34.36
C ASP A 535 -10.40 -17.29 -35.21
N PRO A 536 -11.50 -16.51 -35.22
CA PRO A 536 -11.62 -15.22 -35.90
C PRO A 536 -10.93 -14.07 -35.12
N THR A 537 -10.42 -13.08 -35.86
CA THR A 537 -9.81 -11.84 -35.34
C THR A 537 -10.69 -11.12 -34.30
N PRO A 538 -10.17 -10.80 -33.09
CA PRO A 538 -10.96 -10.23 -32.00
C PRO A 538 -11.20 -8.74 -32.18
N SER A 539 -12.46 -8.33 -32.31
CA SER A 539 -12.89 -6.92 -32.39
C SER A 539 -12.90 -6.20 -31.03
N GLY A 540 -11.99 -6.54 -30.10
CA GLY A 540 -12.00 -6.03 -28.72
C GLY A 540 -10.86 -5.07 -28.39
N ARG A 541 -10.83 -4.57 -27.14
CA ARG A 541 -9.79 -3.64 -26.69
C ARG A 541 -8.51 -4.42 -26.35
N THR A 542 -7.37 -3.85 -26.67
CA THR A 542 -6.06 -4.41 -26.34
C THR A 542 -5.45 -3.69 -25.13
N PHE A 543 -5.06 -4.46 -24.12
CA PHE A 543 -4.36 -3.99 -22.92
C PHE A 543 -2.94 -4.56 -22.87
N ILE A 544 -1.98 -3.78 -22.41
CA ILE A 544 -0.70 -4.33 -21.92
C ILE A 544 -0.73 -4.29 -20.40
N PHE A 545 -0.41 -5.41 -19.76
CA PHE A 545 -0.20 -5.49 -18.32
C PHE A 545 1.28 -5.79 -18.06
N ALA A 546 1.97 -4.86 -17.39
CA ALA A 546 3.36 -5.03 -17.03
C ALA A 546 3.49 -6.02 -15.86
N VAL A 547 4.34 -7.03 -16.04
CA VAL A 547 4.58 -8.10 -15.08
C VAL A 547 6.02 -8.04 -14.60
N ASP A 548 6.21 -8.05 -13.29
CA ASP A 548 7.53 -8.07 -12.64
C ASP A 548 7.75 -9.30 -11.74
N GLY A 549 6.78 -10.24 -11.71
CA GLY A 549 6.84 -11.41 -10.84
C GLY A 549 6.54 -11.10 -9.38
N THR A 550 6.03 -9.93 -9.02
CA THR A 550 5.61 -9.64 -7.64
C THR A 550 4.18 -10.12 -7.38
N ARG A 551 3.86 -10.35 -6.09
CA ARG A 551 2.47 -10.65 -5.68
C ARG A 551 1.52 -9.49 -5.99
N ASP A 552 2.03 -8.27 -5.89
CA ASP A 552 1.30 -7.04 -6.19
C ASP A 552 0.90 -6.98 -7.67
N ALA A 553 1.78 -7.38 -8.60
CA ALA A 553 1.43 -7.54 -10.00
C ALA A 553 0.37 -8.63 -10.25
N GLU A 554 0.37 -9.74 -9.50
CA GLU A 554 -0.71 -10.73 -9.62
C GLU A 554 -2.06 -10.17 -9.17
N GLU A 555 -2.10 -9.50 -8.02
CA GLU A 555 -3.31 -8.85 -7.53
C GLU A 555 -3.78 -7.75 -8.47
N GLY A 556 -2.84 -7.01 -9.07
CA GLY A 556 -3.12 -6.01 -10.09
C GLY A 556 -3.77 -6.63 -11.33
N LEU A 557 -3.32 -7.81 -11.76
CA LEU A 557 -3.92 -8.54 -12.88
C LEU A 557 -5.33 -9.03 -12.52
N ARG A 558 -5.52 -9.59 -11.33
CA ARG A 558 -6.86 -10.00 -10.82
C ARG A 558 -7.80 -8.80 -10.76
N TRP A 559 -7.30 -7.64 -10.33
CA TRP A 559 -8.07 -6.40 -10.34
C TRP A 559 -8.41 -5.97 -11.77
N LEU A 560 -7.44 -5.92 -12.69
CA LEU A 560 -7.66 -5.53 -14.09
C LEU A 560 -8.76 -6.36 -14.73
N ILE A 561 -8.67 -7.68 -14.59
CA ILE A 561 -9.65 -8.62 -15.15
C ILE A 561 -11.05 -8.33 -14.59
N ARG A 562 -11.19 -8.31 -13.26
CA ARG A 562 -12.49 -8.09 -12.61
C ARG A 562 -13.06 -6.71 -12.90
N ALA A 563 -12.24 -5.66 -12.90
CA ALA A 563 -12.66 -4.26 -12.91
C ALA A 563 -12.76 -3.63 -14.31
N MET A 564 -11.95 -4.07 -15.27
CA MET A 564 -11.79 -3.36 -16.55
C MET A 564 -12.13 -4.21 -17.77
N THR A 565 -11.77 -5.49 -17.78
CA THR A 565 -11.94 -6.34 -18.97
C THR A 565 -13.41 -6.61 -19.27
N LYS A 566 -13.72 -6.80 -20.55
CA LYS A 566 -15.02 -7.14 -21.13
C LYS A 566 -14.82 -8.30 -22.11
N LYS A 567 -15.92 -8.97 -22.48
CA LYS A 567 -15.88 -10.01 -23.52
C LYS A 567 -15.29 -9.45 -24.81
N GLY A 568 -14.29 -10.15 -25.35
CA GLY A 568 -13.59 -9.77 -26.58
C GLY A 568 -12.29 -9.00 -26.35
N ASP A 569 -12.05 -8.45 -25.16
CA ASP A 569 -10.77 -7.80 -24.86
C ASP A 569 -9.61 -8.80 -24.87
N THR A 570 -8.42 -8.30 -25.22
CA THR A 570 -7.17 -9.05 -25.22
C THR A 570 -6.17 -8.41 -24.26
N VAL A 571 -5.51 -9.22 -23.44
CA VAL A 571 -4.50 -8.78 -22.46
C VAL A 571 -3.13 -9.34 -22.83
N HIS A 572 -2.17 -8.47 -23.11
CA HIS A 572 -0.77 -8.84 -23.31
C HIS A 572 -0.03 -8.75 -21.97
N LEU A 573 0.48 -9.89 -21.49
CA LEU A 573 1.28 -10.00 -20.28
C LEU A 573 2.74 -9.71 -20.64
N ALA A 574 3.19 -8.48 -20.42
CA ALA A 574 4.52 -8.02 -20.80
C ALA A 574 5.50 -8.10 -19.63
N HIS A 575 6.53 -8.91 -19.75
CA HIS A 575 7.62 -9.00 -18.79
C HIS A 575 8.94 -8.59 -19.44
N VAL A 576 9.66 -7.66 -18.80
CA VAL A 576 10.97 -7.20 -19.28
C VAL A 576 12.07 -8.06 -18.67
N VAL A 577 12.69 -8.88 -19.51
CA VAL A 577 13.84 -9.71 -19.15
C VAL A 577 15.10 -8.86 -19.24
N SER A 578 15.85 -8.78 -18.14
CA SER A 578 17.13 -8.07 -18.09
C SER A 578 18.23 -9.02 -17.65
N ASN A 579 19.43 -8.84 -18.20
CA ASN A 579 20.60 -9.57 -17.74
C ASN A 579 21.01 -9.01 -16.36
N PRO A 580 20.86 -9.74 -15.23
CA PRO A 580 21.28 -9.24 -13.91
C PRO A 580 22.77 -8.89 -13.82
N ARG A 581 23.60 -9.37 -14.76
CA ARG A 581 25.02 -9.05 -14.84
C ARG A 581 25.29 -7.67 -15.46
N THR A 582 24.31 -7.04 -16.12
CA THR A 582 24.49 -5.69 -16.65
C THR A 582 24.41 -4.68 -15.49
N PRO A 583 25.37 -3.75 -15.39
CA PRO A 583 25.41 -2.81 -14.28
C PRO A 583 24.17 -1.91 -14.27
N PHE A 584 23.70 -1.59 -13.05
CA PHE A 584 22.51 -0.76 -12.80
C PHE A 584 22.69 0.71 -13.22
N SER A 585 23.95 1.18 -13.38
CA SER A 585 24.27 2.56 -13.73
C SER A 585 25.13 2.65 -14.98
N GLY A 586 24.70 3.48 -15.95
CA GLY A 586 25.49 3.86 -17.13
C GLY A 586 26.78 4.65 -16.83
N LEU A 587 27.13 4.83 -15.55
CA LEU A 587 28.34 5.54 -15.09
C LEU A 587 29.64 4.74 -15.29
N ASN A 588 29.58 3.43 -15.53
CA ASN A 588 30.76 2.60 -15.80
C ASN A 588 30.93 2.22 -17.27
N ARG A 589 30.53 3.09 -18.20
CA ARG A 589 30.70 2.84 -19.64
C ARG A 589 32.16 2.97 -20.13
N ALA A 590 33.11 3.32 -19.27
CA ALA A 590 34.45 3.75 -19.67
C ALA A 590 35.60 2.75 -19.46
N THR A 591 35.48 1.64 -18.72
CA THR A 591 36.69 0.86 -18.35
C THR A 591 36.65 -0.65 -18.51
N THR A 592 35.52 -1.28 -18.87
CA THR A 592 35.51 -2.70 -19.23
C THR A 592 34.84 -2.91 -20.56
N SER A 593 35.63 -2.92 -21.63
CA SER A 593 35.28 -3.40 -22.96
C SER A 593 35.11 -4.93 -22.99
N GLY A 594 34.54 -5.52 -21.93
CA GLY A 594 34.03 -6.88 -21.99
C GLY A 594 32.82 -6.84 -22.89
N THR A 595 32.96 -7.36 -24.10
CA THR A 595 31.86 -7.56 -25.05
C THR A 595 30.83 -8.50 -24.43
N TRP A 596 29.83 -7.92 -23.76
CA TRP A 596 28.59 -8.62 -23.43
C TRP A 596 27.94 -9.04 -24.75
N GLY A 597 27.83 -10.34 -25.00
CA GLY A 597 27.47 -10.90 -26.32
C GLY A 597 28.23 -12.15 -26.72
N GLY A 598 29.04 -12.73 -25.82
CA GLY A 598 29.59 -14.07 -26.03
C GLY A 598 28.50 -15.16 -26.01
N PRO A 599 28.78 -16.36 -26.54
CA PRO A 599 27.83 -17.49 -26.51
C PRO A 599 27.38 -17.87 -25.10
N GLU A 600 28.20 -17.64 -24.06
CA GLU A 600 27.82 -17.84 -22.66
C GLU A 600 26.74 -16.85 -22.19
N ASP A 601 26.75 -15.60 -22.69
CA ASP A 601 25.70 -14.61 -22.39
C ASP A 601 24.39 -14.98 -23.10
N ALA A 602 24.46 -15.54 -24.30
CA ALA A 602 23.29 -16.02 -25.03
C ALA A 602 22.61 -17.17 -24.28
N GLN A 603 23.38 -18.19 -23.86
CA GLN A 603 22.87 -19.31 -23.04
C GLN A 603 22.33 -18.85 -21.69
N PHE A 604 22.99 -17.88 -21.05
CA PHE A 604 22.49 -17.31 -19.81
C PHE A 604 21.17 -16.58 -20.02
N MET A 605 21.06 -15.75 -21.05
CA MET A 605 19.80 -15.05 -21.37
C MET A 605 18.68 -16.02 -21.74
N GLU A 606 18.98 -17.08 -22.49
CA GLU A 606 18.00 -18.13 -22.81
C GLU A 606 17.45 -18.81 -21.54
N ARG A 607 18.33 -19.08 -20.54
CA ARG A 607 17.87 -19.56 -19.23
C ARG A 607 16.97 -18.56 -18.51
N VAL A 608 17.36 -17.28 -18.46
CA VAL A 608 16.54 -16.25 -17.82
C VAL A 608 15.20 -16.05 -18.55
N GLU A 609 15.19 -16.11 -19.87
CA GLU A 609 13.97 -16.07 -20.69
C GLU A 609 13.08 -17.29 -20.43
N SER A 610 13.66 -18.49 -20.29
CA SER A 610 12.95 -19.71 -19.91
C SER A 610 12.34 -19.63 -18.51
N GLU A 611 13.08 -19.10 -17.52
CA GLU A 611 12.58 -18.86 -16.17
C GLU A 611 11.45 -17.83 -16.15
N ALA A 612 11.59 -16.75 -16.92
CA ALA A 612 10.54 -15.74 -17.07
C ALA A 612 9.28 -16.30 -17.74
N ALA A 613 9.43 -17.14 -18.77
CA ALA A 613 8.32 -17.84 -19.42
C ALA A 613 7.61 -18.77 -18.42
N ALA A 614 8.37 -19.55 -17.65
CA ALA A 614 7.84 -20.43 -16.61
C ALA A 614 7.10 -19.64 -15.52
N MET A 615 7.63 -18.49 -15.11
CA MET A 615 6.98 -17.59 -14.15
C MET A 615 5.64 -17.07 -14.68
N LEU A 616 5.57 -16.61 -15.94
CA LEU A 616 4.31 -16.19 -16.56
C LEU A 616 3.30 -17.34 -16.64
N ALA A 617 3.74 -18.50 -17.10
CA ALA A 617 2.91 -19.69 -17.27
C ALA A 617 2.36 -20.23 -15.94
N ALA A 618 3.17 -20.23 -14.88
CA ALA A 618 2.76 -20.75 -13.57
C ALA A 618 1.87 -19.78 -12.79
N ARG A 619 2.11 -18.46 -12.89
CA ARG A 619 1.49 -17.47 -11.97
C ARG A 619 0.41 -16.62 -12.62
N TYR A 620 0.62 -16.15 -13.85
CA TYR A 620 -0.25 -15.15 -14.48
C TYR A 620 -1.22 -15.77 -15.48
N VAL A 621 -0.76 -16.72 -16.30
CA VAL A 621 -1.60 -17.44 -17.28
C VAL A 621 -2.83 -18.11 -16.66
N PRO A 622 -2.77 -18.77 -15.49
CA PRO A 622 -3.95 -19.35 -14.87
C PRO A 622 -5.02 -18.30 -14.54
N ILE A 623 -4.61 -17.09 -14.14
CA ILE A 623 -5.52 -16.00 -13.77
C ILE A 623 -6.34 -15.54 -14.98
N VAL A 624 -5.69 -15.26 -16.13
CA VAL A 624 -6.37 -14.84 -17.37
C VAL A 624 -7.19 -15.97 -18.00
N LYS A 625 -6.66 -17.20 -17.98
CA LYS A 625 -7.35 -18.39 -18.53
C LYS A 625 -8.61 -18.71 -17.74
N HIS A 626 -8.56 -18.66 -16.41
CA HIS A 626 -9.72 -18.89 -15.56
C HIS A 626 -10.83 -17.85 -15.80
N ALA A 627 -10.45 -16.61 -16.11
CA ALA A 627 -11.40 -15.54 -16.42
C ALA A 627 -11.97 -15.58 -17.85
N GLY A 628 -11.47 -16.45 -18.73
CA GLY A 628 -11.90 -16.54 -20.13
C GLY A 628 -11.56 -15.30 -20.95
N VAL A 629 -10.51 -14.57 -20.60
CA VAL A 629 -10.03 -13.38 -21.34
C VAL A 629 -8.94 -13.82 -22.31
N ALA A 630 -8.99 -13.34 -23.56
CA ALA A 630 -7.94 -13.62 -24.53
C ALA A 630 -6.62 -13.00 -24.06
N PHE A 631 -5.52 -13.72 -24.18
CA PHE A 631 -4.23 -13.21 -23.72
C PHE A 631 -3.06 -13.72 -24.57
N THR A 632 -1.99 -12.93 -24.56
CA THR A 632 -0.69 -13.28 -25.15
C THR A 632 0.41 -12.95 -24.14
N THR A 633 1.48 -13.73 -24.11
CA THR A 633 2.66 -13.43 -23.29
C THR A 633 3.71 -12.73 -24.14
N CYS A 634 4.34 -11.69 -23.60
CA CYS A 634 5.35 -10.89 -24.28
C CYS A 634 6.60 -10.83 -23.40
N LEU A 635 7.68 -11.49 -23.82
CA LEU A 635 8.99 -11.40 -23.19
C LEU A 635 9.80 -10.34 -23.91
N LEU A 636 10.05 -9.22 -23.25
CA LEU A 636 10.76 -8.07 -23.81
C LEU A 636 12.20 -8.08 -23.32
N ARG A 637 13.16 -8.27 -24.22
CA ARG A 637 14.58 -8.34 -23.85
C ARG A 637 15.20 -6.95 -23.73
N LEU A 638 15.77 -6.65 -22.56
CA LEU A 638 16.54 -5.44 -22.33
C LEU A 638 17.97 -5.61 -22.86
N THR A 639 18.31 -4.85 -23.90
CA THR A 639 19.65 -4.85 -24.53
C THR A 639 20.60 -3.81 -23.91
N ALA A 640 20.06 -2.85 -23.17
CA ALA A 640 20.81 -1.78 -22.51
C ALA A 640 20.94 -1.98 -20.99
N GLY A 641 21.60 -1.04 -20.30
CA GLY A 641 21.71 -1.05 -18.84
C GLY A 641 20.34 -1.04 -18.16
N ARG A 642 20.25 -1.71 -17.00
CA ARG A 642 19.01 -1.87 -16.23
C ARG A 642 18.60 -0.56 -15.56
N SER A 643 18.00 0.34 -16.35
CA SER A 643 17.44 1.60 -15.87
C SER A 643 15.91 1.60 -16.00
N ALA A 644 15.25 2.41 -15.16
CA ALA A 644 13.80 2.57 -15.22
C ALA A 644 13.33 3.11 -16.57
N ALA A 645 14.13 4.01 -17.18
CA ALA A 645 13.86 4.57 -18.49
C ALA A 645 13.91 3.48 -19.58
N ALA A 646 14.93 2.63 -19.57
CA ALA A 646 15.09 1.60 -20.60
C ALA A 646 13.99 0.51 -20.50
N ILE A 647 13.60 0.13 -19.28
CA ILE A 647 12.47 -0.78 -19.05
C ILE A 647 11.17 -0.13 -19.52
N GLY A 648 10.94 1.14 -19.13
CA GLY A 648 9.75 1.88 -19.52
C GLY A 648 9.64 2.09 -21.03
N GLU A 649 10.77 2.32 -21.71
CA GLU A 649 10.83 2.49 -23.17
C GLU A 649 10.43 1.21 -23.90
N LEU A 650 10.88 0.04 -23.44
CA LEU A 650 10.43 -1.24 -23.98
C LEU A 650 8.92 -1.47 -23.77
N LEU A 651 8.39 -1.16 -22.59
CA LEU A 651 6.96 -1.30 -22.31
C LEU A 651 6.12 -0.33 -23.18
N ALA A 652 6.56 0.92 -23.30
CA ALA A 652 5.91 1.93 -24.13
C ALA A 652 6.01 1.59 -25.63
N GLY A 653 7.14 1.05 -26.06
CA GLY A 653 7.36 0.52 -27.41
C GLY A 653 6.39 -0.61 -27.71
N ALA A 654 6.34 -1.63 -26.86
CA ALA A 654 5.40 -2.74 -27.00
C ALA A 654 3.93 -2.25 -27.01
N ALA A 655 3.58 -1.27 -26.18
CA ALA A 655 2.23 -0.69 -26.16
C ALA A 655 1.85 -0.02 -27.47
N ARG A 656 2.79 0.68 -28.11
CA ARG A 656 2.61 1.26 -29.44
C ARG A 656 2.51 0.17 -30.51
N ASP A 657 3.44 -0.79 -30.52
CA ASP A 657 3.57 -1.79 -31.58
C ASP A 657 2.37 -2.75 -31.60
N LEU A 658 1.79 -3.04 -30.43
CA LEU A 658 0.57 -3.85 -30.28
C LEU A 658 -0.72 -3.02 -30.36
N ALA A 659 -0.62 -1.73 -30.71
CA ALA A 659 -1.74 -0.79 -30.76
C ALA A 659 -2.62 -0.82 -29.48
N ALA A 660 -1.98 -0.96 -28.32
CA ALA A 660 -2.67 -1.08 -27.05
C ALA A 660 -3.42 0.22 -26.73
N GLY A 661 -4.63 0.09 -26.20
CA GLY A 661 -5.44 1.23 -25.77
C GLY A 661 -5.09 1.74 -24.37
N LEU A 662 -4.35 0.95 -23.60
CA LEU A 662 -3.98 1.23 -22.21
C LEU A 662 -2.81 0.33 -21.77
N LEU A 663 -1.81 0.92 -21.13
CA LEU A 663 -0.72 0.22 -20.43
C LEU A 663 -1.04 0.21 -18.93
N VAL A 664 -0.97 -0.94 -18.28
CA VAL A 664 -1.34 -1.11 -16.87
C VAL A 664 -0.11 -1.53 -16.08
N ILE A 665 0.19 -0.81 -15.01
CA ILE A 665 1.35 -1.07 -14.15
C ILE A 665 0.86 -1.11 -12.70
N ALA A 666 1.12 -2.24 -12.03
CA ALA A 666 0.89 -2.36 -10.61
C ALA A 666 2.01 -1.68 -9.81
N SER A 667 1.67 -1.00 -8.72
CA SER A 667 2.67 -0.55 -7.76
C SER A 667 3.34 -1.75 -7.10
N HIS A 668 4.61 -1.60 -6.72
CA HIS A 668 5.49 -2.63 -6.17
C HIS A 668 5.60 -2.51 -4.64
N GLY A 669 4.48 -2.16 -3.99
CA GLY A 669 4.35 -2.10 -2.52
C GLY A 669 4.68 -0.75 -1.88
N PRO A 670 4.57 -0.65 -0.54
CA PRO A 670 4.86 0.56 0.21
C PRO A 670 6.36 0.77 0.34
N GLY A 671 7.00 1.34 -0.67
CA GLY A 671 8.33 1.95 -0.51
C GLY A 671 8.26 3.15 0.44
N VAL A 672 9.41 3.60 0.96
CA VAL A 672 9.57 4.73 1.90
C VAL A 672 8.91 6.05 1.40
N LEU A 673 8.50 6.11 0.14
CA LEU A 673 7.83 7.26 -0.49
C LEU A 673 6.41 7.00 -1.02
N ALA A 674 5.80 5.82 -0.80
CA ALA A 674 4.48 5.46 -1.34
C ALA A 674 4.33 5.68 -2.87
N ASP A 675 5.44 5.68 -3.62
CA ASP A 675 5.47 5.92 -5.06
C ASP A 675 5.18 4.63 -5.86
N TYR A 676 4.53 4.77 -7.02
CA TYR A 676 4.28 3.66 -7.97
C TYR A 676 5.54 3.01 -8.53
N GLY A 677 6.69 3.67 -8.38
CA GLY A 677 8.01 3.20 -8.83
C GLY A 677 8.56 4.00 -9.98
N SER A 678 9.88 3.93 -10.15
CA SER A 678 10.59 4.69 -11.18
C SER A 678 10.16 4.28 -12.59
N VAL A 679 9.85 3.00 -12.84
CA VAL A 679 9.37 2.53 -14.15
C VAL A 679 7.97 3.07 -14.43
N ALA A 680 7.07 2.97 -13.46
CA ALA A 680 5.70 3.46 -13.58
C ALA A 680 5.66 4.98 -13.84
N ARG A 681 6.47 5.74 -13.10
CA ARG A 681 6.63 7.19 -13.30
C ARG A 681 7.20 7.50 -14.68
N TRP A 682 8.23 6.77 -15.13
CA TRP A 682 8.78 6.98 -16.46
C TRP A 682 7.72 6.71 -17.56
N CYS A 683 6.97 5.60 -17.45
CA CYS A 683 5.90 5.29 -18.40
C CYS A 683 4.80 6.35 -18.37
N GLN A 684 4.38 6.82 -17.19
CA GLN A 684 3.42 7.92 -17.08
C GLN A 684 3.91 9.18 -17.81
N ASP A 685 5.22 9.47 -17.71
CA ASP A 685 5.83 10.65 -18.31
C ASP A 685 6.19 10.54 -19.78
N HIS A 686 6.32 9.34 -20.35
CA HIS A 686 6.83 9.16 -21.72
C HIS A 686 6.03 8.19 -22.60
N SER A 687 5.11 7.40 -22.04
CA SER A 687 4.34 6.43 -22.82
C SER A 687 3.47 7.14 -23.87
N PRO A 688 3.41 6.62 -25.11
CA PRO A 688 2.51 7.12 -26.15
C PRO A 688 1.06 6.66 -25.93
N VAL A 689 0.84 5.70 -25.02
CA VAL A 689 -0.47 5.15 -24.65
C VAL A 689 -0.76 5.52 -23.19
N PRO A 690 -2.02 5.84 -22.83
CA PRO A 690 -2.39 6.14 -21.44
C PRO A 690 -1.95 5.02 -20.47
N VAL A 691 -1.41 5.41 -19.33
CA VAL A 691 -0.91 4.48 -18.30
C VAL A 691 -1.85 4.46 -17.12
N LEU A 692 -2.36 3.28 -16.76
CA LEU A 692 -3.13 3.02 -15.55
C LEU A 692 -2.21 2.49 -14.45
N LEU A 693 -2.13 3.27 -13.38
CA LEU A 693 -1.34 2.99 -12.19
C LEU A 693 -2.21 2.38 -11.11
N LEU A 694 -1.87 1.18 -10.62
CA LEU A 694 -2.62 0.51 -9.55
C LEU A 694 -1.92 0.73 -8.20
N PRO A 695 -2.48 1.53 -7.28
CA PRO A 695 -1.80 1.85 -6.03
C PRO A 695 -1.85 0.66 -5.06
N PRO A 696 -0.93 0.60 -4.07
CA PRO A 696 -0.88 -0.50 -3.11
C PRO A 696 -2.20 -0.74 -2.36
N ALA A 697 -3.00 0.32 -2.13
CA ALA A 697 -4.31 0.23 -1.50
C ALA A 697 -5.32 -0.67 -2.24
N VAL A 698 -5.13 -0.87 -3.55
CA VAL A 698 -6.00 -1.69 -4.41
C VAL A 698 -5.53 -3.15 -4.49
N LEU A 699 -4.25 -3.39 -4.24
CA LEU A 699 -3.61 -4.70 -4.34
C LEU A 699 -3.81 -5.40 -2.99
N GLY A 700 -4.21 -6.68 -2.94
CA GLY A 700 -4.78 -7.36 -1.75
C GLY A 700 -4.06 -7.27 -0.39
N GLY A 701 -2.83 -6.74 -0.30
CA GLY A 701 -2.19 -6.32 0.97
C GLY A 701 -2.65 -4.94 1.50
N GLY A 702 -3.34 -4.17 0.65
CA GLY A 702 -3.78 -2.81 0.87
C GLY A 702 -4.97 -2.67 1.80
N ALA A 703 -5.74 -3.73 2.11
CA ALA A 703 -6.78 -3.64 3.14
C ALA A 703 -6.17 -3.31 4.51
N ALA A 704 -5.03 -3.92 4.85
CA ALA A 704 -4.30 -3.63 6.09
C ALA A 704 -3.62 -2.25 6.06
N ALA A 705 -3.06 -1.84 4.92
CA ALA A 705 -2.42 -0.53 4.77
C ALA A 705 -3.44 0.64 4.72
N SER A 706 -4.58 0.43 4.05
CA SER A 706 -5.73 1.34 4.02
C SER A 706 -6.34 1.48 5.40
N ALA A 707 -6.46 0.37 6.15
CA ALA A 707 -6.89 0.41 7.56
C ALA A 707 -5.89 1.16 8.44
N ALA A 708 -4.59 0.94 8.26
CA ALA A 708 -3.54 1.68 8.98
C ALA A 708 -3.52 3.18 8.64
N ALA A 709 -3.92 3.56 7.43
CA ALA A 709 -4.05 4.96 6.98
C ALA A 709 -5.42 5.58 7.30
N GLY A 710 -6.33 4.86 7.97
CA GLY A 710 -7.70 5.35 8.26
C GLY A 710 -8.58 5.58 7.03
N GLN A 711 -8.27 4.91 5.91
CA GLN A 711 -8.95 5.10 4.63
C GLN A 711 -9.98 4.00 4.35
N PRO A 712 -11.13 4.34 3.77
CA PRO A 712 -12.19 3.36 3.47
C PRO A 712 -11.70 2.33 2.45
N PRO A 713 -12.05 1.04 2.61
CA PRO A 713 -11.62 -0.02 1.71
C PRO A 713 -12.04 0.29 0.27
N VAL A 714 -11.18 -0.07 -0.68
CA VAL A 714 -11.52 0.02 -2.11
C VAL A 714 -12.72 -0.91 -2.37
N PRO A 715 -13.85 -0.41 -2.91
CA PRO A 715 -15.02 -1.22 -3.18
C PRO A 715 -14.63 -2.34 -4.14
N ALA A 716 -15.15 -3.53 -3.88
CA ALA A 716 -15.09 -4.60 -4.87
C ALA A 716 -15.72 -4.08 -6.19
N PRO A 717 -15.15 -4.41 -7.36
CA PRO A 717 -15.70 -3.99 -8.65
C PRO A 717 -17.07 -4.62 -8.87
N GLY A 718 -18.12 -3.95 -8.39
CA GLY A 718 -19.53 -4.27 -8.63
C GLY A 718 -20.14 -3.41 -9.73
N ALA A 719 -21.35 -3.77 -10.18
CA ALA A 719 -22.16 -2.94 -11.06
C ALA A 719 -22.51 -1.60 -10.37
N GLY A 720 -22.41 -0.48 -11.09
CA GLY A 720 -22.65 0.86 -10.52
C GLY A 720 -21.43 1.57 -9.94
N ALA A 721 -20.22 1.15 -10.29
CA ALA A 721 -19.00 1.82 -9.83
C ALA A 721 -18.81 3.19 -10.51
N THR A 722 -18.25 4.15 -9.78
CA THR A 722 -18.01 5.51 -10.31
C THR A 722 -16.63 5.59 -10.99
N LEU A 723 -16.57 6.12 -12.20
CA LEU A 723 -15.35 6.63 -12.82
C LEU A 723 -15.25 8.12 -12.58
N LEU A 724 -14.14 8.57 -12.00
CA LEU A 724 -13.92 9.99 -11.76
C LEU A 724 -13.00 10.52 -12.87
N VAL A 725 -13.43 11.55 -13.58
CA VAL A 725 -12.64 12.23 -14.60
C VAL A 725 -12.41 13.66 -14.15
N ALA A 726 -11.16 14.00 -13.85
CA ALA A 726 -10.79 15.27 -13.24
C ALA A 726 -9.72 15.99 -14.02
N GLY A 727 -9.75 17.33 -14.00
CA GLY A 727 -8.67 18.09 -14.60
C GLY A 727 -8.95 19.58 -14.73
N PRO A 728 -7.90 20.37 -14.99
CA PRO A 728 -8.05 21.74 -15.41
C PRO A 728 -8.57 21.76 -16.84
N ALA A 729 -9.84 22.10 -17.02
CA ALA A 729 -10.50 21.97 -18.31
C ALA A 729 -10.05 23.03 -19.33
N GLY A 730 -9.40 24.11 -18.87
CA GLY A 730 -9.08 25.27 -19.69
C GLY A 730 -10.33 26.11 -20.02
N PRO A 731 -10.22 27.12 -20.90
CA PRO A 731 -11.32 28.02 -21.23
C PRO A 731 -12.43 27.40 -22.09
N ASP A 732 -12.22 26.24 -22.72
CA ASP A 732 -13.15 25.61 -23.68
C ASP A 732 -13.61 24.20 -23.29
N LEU A 733 -13.19 23.71 -22.12
CA LEU A 733 -13.40 22.35 -21.63
C LEU A 733 -12.91 21.22 -22.56
N GLY A 734 -12.27 21.52 -23.70
CA GLY A 734 -12.02 20.56 -24.77
C GLY A 734 -11.06 19.45 -24.35
N ARG A 735 -10.08 19.79 -23.51
CA ARG A 735 -9.13 18.80 -22.96
C ARG A 735 -9.80 17.87 -21.94
N LEU A 736 -10.73 18.39 -21.15
CA LEU A 736 -11.52 17.57 -20.22
C LEU A 736 -12.48 16.66 -20.98
N HIS A 737 -13.09 17.15 -22.08
CA HIS A 737 -13.89 16.34 -22.98
C HIS A 737 -13.09 15.16 -23.54
N ALA A 738 -11.86 15.37 -24.02
CA ALA A 738 -11.01 14.29 -24.52
C ALA A 738 -10.69 13.23 -23.45
N ALA A 739 -10.49 13.65 -22.19
CA ALA A 739 -10.29 12.71 -21.07
C ALA A 739 -11.57 11.93 -20.74
N PHE A 740 -12.74 12.59 -20.78
CA PHE A 740 -14.05 11.94 -20.66
C PHE A 740 -14.26 10.90 -21.76
N ASP A 741 -13.97 11.27 -23.01
CA ASP A 741 -14.13 10.41 -24.17
C ASP A 741 -13.24 9.16 -24.07
N PHE A 742 -11.99 9.33 -23.63
CA PHE A 742 -11.11 8.23 -23.30
C PHE A 742 -11.71 7.34 -22.20
N ALA A 743 -12.18 7.92 -21.08
CA ALA A 743 -12.76 7.18 -19.97
C ALA A 743 -13.97 6.35 -20.40
N VAL A 744 -14.89 6.93 -21.19
CA VAL A 744 -16.09 6.25 -21.68
C VAL A 744 -15.73 5.13 -22.66
N ARG A 745 -14.85 5.38 -23.63
CA ARG A 745 -14.45 4.37 -24.64
C ARG A 745 -13.66 3.22 -24.01
N ARG A 746 -12.71 3.54 -23.13
CA ARG A 746 -11.68 2.59 -22.68
C ARG A 746 -11.94 2.03 -21.30
N LEU A 747 -12.61 2.74 -20.41
CA LEU A 747 -12.74 2.34 -19.00
C LEU A 747 -14.18 2.03 -18.57
N ALA A 748 -15.19 2.74 -19.10
CA ALA A 748 -16.58 2.62 -18.64
C ALA A 748 -17.23 1.30 -19.02
N ARG A 749 -18.15 0.83 -18.18
CA ARG A 749 -19.02 -0.33 -18.34
C ARG A 749 -20.48 0.10 -18.30
N PRO A 750 -21.40 -0.68 -18.90
CA PRO A 750 -22.83 -0.38 -18.80
C PRO A 750 -23.27 -0.28 -17.34
N GLY A 751 -23.95 0.82 -17.00
CA GLY A 751 -24.41 1.11 -15.64
C GLY A 751 -23.37 1.78 -14.72
N ASP A 752 -22.16 2.08 -15.17
CA ASP A 752 -21.20 2.86 -14.37
C ASP A 752 -21.69 4.31 -14.16
N GLY A 753 -21.35 4.88 -13.01
CA GLY A 753 -21.40 6.32 -12.80
C GLY A 753 -20.16 7.00 -13.39
N VAL A 754 -20.29 8.19 -13.94
CA VAL A 754 -19.16 9.04 -14.33
C VAL A 754 -19.29 10.36 -13.59
N LEU A 755 -18.28 10.71 -12.80
CA LEU A 755 -18.17 11.99 -12.10
C LEU A 755 -17.13 12.86 -12.80
N LEU A 756 -17.60 13.90 -13.48
CA LEU A 756 -16.76 14.92 -14.10
C LEU A 756 -16.40 16.00 -13.09
N VAL A 757 -15.12 16.31 -12.96
CA VAL A 757 -14.61 17.31 -12.02
C VAL A 757 -13.75 18.32 -12.76
N ASN A 758 -14.22 19.55 -12.89
CA ASN A 758 -13.39 20.64 -13.41
C ASN A 758 -12.61 21.28 -12.25
N VAL A 759 -11.29 21.32 -12.38
CA VAL A 759 -10.43 22.01 -11.40
C VAL A 759 -10.13 23.40 -11.93
N VAL A 760 -10.62 24.43 -11.24
CA VAL A 760 -10.45 25.82 -11.63
C VAL A 760 -9.51 26.53 -10.67
N ALA A 761 -8.66 27.41 -11.20
CA ALA A 761 -7.80 28.25 -10.36
C ALA A 761 -8.66 29.19 -9.50
N ALA A 762 -8.28 29.38 -8.24
CA ALA A 762 -8.95 30.33 -7.35
C ALA A 762 -8.73 31.78 -7.85
N GLY A 763 -9.66 32.28 -8.66
CA GLY A 763 -9.67 33.66 -9.14
C GLY A 763 -10.42 34.64 -8.21
N PRO A 764 -10.33 35.95 -8.46
CA PRO A 764 -10.99 36.99 -7.65
C PRO A 764 -12.53 36.91 -7.66
N GLY A 765 -13.12 36.08 -8.53
CA GLY A 765 -14.57 35.85 -8.59
C GLY A 765 -15.14 34.94 -7.49
N GLY A 766 -14.29 34.34 -6.64
CA GLY A 766 -14.72 33.54 -5.50
C GLY A 766 -15.72 32.43 -5.85
N GLU A 767 -16.74 32.26 -5.03
CA GLU A 767 -17.80 31.24 -5.18
C GLU A 767 -18.62 31.41 -6.48
N GLY A 768 -18.82 32.65 -6.94
CA GLY A 768 -19.56 32.92 -8.18
C GLY A 768 -18.90 32.33 -9.42
N ALA A 769 -17.56 32.30 -9.46
CA ALA A 769 -16.80 31.66 -10.54
C ALA A 769 -16.97 30.13 -10.52
N LEU A 770 -17.05 29.51 -9.34
CA LEU A 770 -17.27 28.07 -9.20
C LEU A 770 -18.68 27.67 -9.67
N VAL A 771 -19.69 28.47 -9.31
CA VAL A 771 -21.08 28.24 -9.76
C VAL A 771 -21.18 28.38 -11.28
N ALA A 772 -20.54 29.40 -11.86
CA ALA A 772 -20.51 29.60 -13.30
C ALA A 772 -19.82 28.42 -14.03
N ALA A 773 -18.64 28.01 -13.56
CA ALA A 773 -17.91 26.87 -14.10
C ALA A 773 -18.69 25.56 -13.97
N ARG A 774 -19.43 25.36 -12.87
CA ARG A 774 -20.27 24.18 -12.66
C ARG A 774 -21.45 24.15 -13.63
N ARG A 775 -22.08 25.30 -13.87
CA ARG A 775 -23.18 25.42 -14.84
C ARG A 775 -22.70 25.15 -16.27
N GLU A 776 -21.55 25.68 -16.63
CA GLU A 776 -20.91 25.44 -17.93
C GLU A 776 -20.56 23.96 -18.12
N LEU A 777 -19.92 23.35 -17.12
CA LEU A 777 -19.60 21.93 -17.15
C LEU A 777 -20.86 21.05 -17.24
N LEU A 778 -21.94 21.41 -16.54
CA LEU A 778 -23.20 20.68 -16.61
C LEU A 778 -23.83 20.72 -18.01
N ALA A 779 -23.80 21.88 -18.66
CA ALA A 779 -24.30 22.04 -20.03
C ALA A 779 -23.47 21.20 -21.01
N ALA A 780 -22.14 21.35 -20.96
CA ALA A 780 -21.22 20.60 -21.82
C ALA A 780 -21.32 19.08 -21.59
N ALA A 781 -21.45 18.63 -20.35
CA ALA A 781 -21.59 17.22 -20.00
C ALA A 781 -22.84 16.58 -20.64
N GLY A 782 -23.95 17.33 -20.74
CA GLY A 782 -25.16 16.89 -21.45
C GLY A 782 -24.87 16.64 -22.93
N GLU A 783 -24.23 17.60 -23.60
CA GLU A 783 -23.85 17.49 -25.00
C GLU A 783 -22.88 16.33 -25.25
N TRP A 784 -21.87 16.15 -24.38
CA TRP A 784 -20.90 15.07 -24.52
C TRP A 784 -21.52 13.70 -24.34
N LYS A 785 -22.52 13.58 -23.45
CA LYS A 785 -23.27 12.33 -23.26
C LYS A 785 -24.03 11.95 -24.53
N ASP A 786 -24.65 12.93 -25.19
CA ASP A 786 -25.43 12.72 -26.41
C ASP A 786 -24.54 12.46 -27.64
N ALA A 787 -23.39 13.14 -27.71
CA ALA A 787 -22.40 12.98 -28.77
C ALA A 787 -21.45 11.77 -28.57
N ALA A 788 -21.63 11.01 -27.49
CA ALA A 788 -20.67 9.99 -27.10
C ALA A 788 -20.51 8.90 -28.18
N PRO A 789 -19.26 8.46 -28.44
CA PRO A 789 -18.90 7.50 -29.50
C PRO A 789 -19.52 6.11 -29.33
N ALA A 790 -20.01 5.80 -28.13
CA ALA A 790 -20.74 4.58 -27.81
C ALA A 790 -22.11 4.98 -27.25
N PRO A 791 -23.07 5.42 -28.09
CA PRO A 791 -24.31 6.04 -27.62
C PRO A 791 -25.16 5.11 -26.75
N ARG A 792 -25.12 3.79 -27.04
CA ARG A 792 -25.77 2.77 -26.19
C ARG A 792 -25.13 2.63 -24.81
N LEU A 793 -23.81 2.75 -24.72
CA LEU A 793 -23.11 2.73 -23.43
C LEU A 793 -23.39 4.02 -22.67
N ALA A 794 -23.24 5.16 -23.34
CA ALA A 794 -23.46 6.49 -22.77
C ALA A 794 -24.87 6.67 -22.22
N ALA A 795 -25.90 6.13 -22.89
CA ALA A 795 -27.27 6.14 -22.41
C ALA A 795 -27.44 5.46 -21.04
N THR A 796 -26.59 4.48 -20.72
CA THR A 796 -26.61 3.75 -19.43
C THR A 796 -25.71 4.37 -18.36
N LEU A 797 -24.97 5.45 -18.67
CA LEU A 797 -24.07 6.10 -17.71
C LEU A 797 -24.82 7.14 -16.87
N ASN A 798 -24.57 7.11 -15.56
CA ASN A 798 -25.02 8.14 -14.62
C ASN A 798 -23.97 9.25 -14.57
N LEU A 799 -24.23 10.38 -15.24
CA LEU A 799 -23.28 11.49 -15.34
C LEU A 799 -23.55 12.53 -14.25
N ASN A 800 -22.56 12.76 -13.40
CA ASN A 800 -22.56 13.79 -12.37
C ASN A 800 -21.41 14.77 -12.63
N VAL A 801 -21.59 16.02 -12.21
CA VAL A 801 -20.58 17.08 -12.38
C VAL A 801 -20.28 17.78 -11.06
N ASP A 802 -19.01 18.10 -10.85
CA ASP A 802 -18.51 18.84 -9.71
C ASP A 802 -17.38 19.81 -10.13
N VAL A 803 -17.07 20.79 -9.28
CA VAL A 803 -16.00 21.77 -9.52
C VAL A 803 -15.16 21.92 -8.27
N LEU A 804 -13.85 21.83 -8.42
CA LEU A 804 -12.89 22.05 -7.33
C LEU A 804 -12.12 23.34 -7.57
N ALA A 805 -11.98 24.15 -6.53
CA ALA A 805 -11.11 25.32 -6.53
C ALA A 805 -9.69 24.90 -6.15
N ASP A 806 -8.70 25.24 -6.97
CA ASP A 806 -7.30 25.17 -6.56
C ASP A 806 -6.85 26.54 -6.05
N ALA A 807 -6.81 26.67 -4.73
CA ALA A 807 -6.28 27.83 -4.04
C ALA A 807 -4.76 27.68 -3.88
N SER A 808 -4.01 27.67 -4.99
CA SER A 808 -2.56 27.80 -4.96
C SER A 808 -2.17 29.25 -4.67
N GLY A 809 -2.42 29.69 -3.45
CA GLY A 809 -1.84 30.91 -2.91
C GLY A 809 -0.33 30.75 -2.81
N THR A 810 0.41 31.68 -3.41
CA THR A 810 1.87 31.75 -3.54
C THR A 810 2.66 31.84 -2.23
N THR A 811 2.07 31.50 -1.08
CA THR A 811 2.68 31.70 0.25
C THR A 811 2.49 30.57 1.27
N ALA A 812 1.96 29.40 0.89
CA ALA A 812 1.92 28.28 1.82
C ALA A 812 3.31 27.62 1.91
N SER A 813 3.86 27.59 3.12
CA SER A 813 5.10 26.93 3.52
C SER A 813 5.39 25.66 2.70
N PHE A 814 6.60 25.58 2.15
CA PHE A 814 7.13 24.41 1.43
C PHE A 814 7.18 23.12 2.26
N ASP A 815 6.74 23.14 3.51
CA ASP A 815 7.00 22.03 4.45
C ASP A 815 6.22 20.75 4.19
N GLU A 816 5.17 20.70 3.34
CA GLU A 816 4.59 19.40 2.92
C GLU A 816 4.03 19.35 1.48
N GLY A 817 4.42 20.25 0.56
CA GLY A 817 4.22 20.08 -0.89
C GLY A 817 2.80 19.69 -1.40
N GLY A 818 1.74 19.95 -0.63
CA GLY A 818 0.40 19.45 -0.90
C GLY A 818 -0.44 20.39 -1.78
N SER A 819 -1.07 19.88 -2.84
CA SER A 819 -2.11 20.61 -3.57
C SER A 819 -3.45 20.46 -2.85
N ARG A 820 -4.10 21.57 -2.48
CA ARG A 820 -5.44 21.54 -1.86
C ARG A 820 -6.47 20.88 -2.78
N ALA A 821 -6.44 21.22 -4.08
CA ALA A 821 -7.28 20.54 -5.06
C ALA A 821 -6.93 19.05 -5.17
N GLY A 822 -5.64 18.69 -5.08
CA GLY A 822 -5.19 17.29 -5.03
C GLY A 822 -5.76 16.53 -3.83
N THR A 823 -5.68 17.11 -2.62
CA THR A 823 -6.26 16.52 -1.40
C THR A 823 -7.76 16.35 -1.54
N ALA A 824 -8.46 17.39 -2.01
CA ALA A 824 -9.91 17.36 -2.22
C ALA A 824 -10.32 16.31 -3.26
N LEU A 825 -9.54 16.20 -4.34
CA LEU A 825 -9.75 15.21 -5.40
C LEU A 825 -9.54 13.78 -4.90
N CYS A 826 -8.48 13.52 -4.14
CA CYS A 826 -8.22 12.20 -3.54
C CYS A 826 -9.33 11.82 -2.56
N ALA A 827 -9.77 12.77 -1.73
CA ALA A 827 -10.89 12.58 -0.81
C ALA A 827 -12.21 12.33 -1.57
N LEU A 828 -12.47 13.05 -2.65
CA LEU A 828 -13.64 12.86 -3.50
C LEU A 828 -13.61 11.48 -4.18
N ALA A 829 -12.46 11.04 -4.69
CA ALA A 829 -12.29 9.71 -5.26
C ALA A 829 -12.55 8.60 -4.24
N ALA A 830 -12.11 8.78 -2.98
CA ALA A 830 -12.39 7.85 -1.89
C ALA A 830 -13.88 7.83 -1.52
N ARG A 831 -14.51 9.00 -1.29
CA ARG A 831 -15.93 9.11 -0.91
C ARG A 831 -16.88 8.60 -1.99
N SER A 832 -16.60 8.91 -3.25
CA SER A 832 -17.40 8.45 -4.40
C SER A 832 -17.18 6.98 -4.74
N SER A 833 -16.33 6.28 -3.98
CA SER A 833 -16.00 4.88 -4.24
C SER A 833 -15.50 4.68 -5.68
N ALA A 834 -14.69 5.61 -6.18
CA ALA A 834 -14.23 5.60 -7.56
C ALA A 834 -13.45 4.32 -7.87
N ARG A 835 -13.83 3.63 -8.95
CA ARG A 835 -13.13 2.45 -9.47
C ARG A 835 -11.80 2.85 -10.09
N ALA A 836 -11.77 3.99 -10.78
CA ALA A 836 -10.57 4.59 -11.32
C ALA A 836 -10.76 6.10 -11.44
N VAL A 837 -9.64 6.83 -11.37
CA VAL A 837 -9.54 8.27 -11.59
C VAL A 837 -8.79 8.49 -12.90
N VAL A 838 -9.37 9.25 -13.82
CA VAL A 838 -8.69 9.77 -15.02
C VAL A 838 -8.39 11.24 -14.75
N LEU A 839 -7.12 11.52 -14.46
CA LEU A 839 -6.63 12.87 -14.21
C LEU A 839 -6.01 13.43 -15.49
N LEU A 840 -6.55 14.53 -16.00
CA LEU A 840 -5.94 15.29 -17.07
C LEU A 840 -4.60 15.88 -16.61
N ARG A 841 -3.53 15.62 -17.36
CA ARG A 841 -2.22 16.23 -17.11
C ARG A 841 -2.29 17.74 -17.40
N HIS A 842 -1.62 18.53 -16.57
CA HIS A 842 -1.35 19.93 -16.88
C HIS A 842 -0.78 20.06 -18.30
N GLY A 843 -1.20 21.10 -19.04
CA GLY A 843 -0.73 21.33 -20.41
C GLY A 843 0.77 21.57 -20.49
N LYS A 844 1.31 21.59 -21.71
CA LYS A 844 2.71 21.94 -21.95
C LYS A 844 3.00 23.44 -21.78
N ASP A 845 1.97 24.24 -21.59
CA ASP A 845 2.11 25.67 -21.34
C ASP A 845 2.60 25.92 -19.91
N LEU A 846 3.61 26.78 -19.79
CA LEU A 846 4.27 27.10 -18.52
C LEU A 846 3.27 27.58 -17.44
N SER A 847 2.20 28.28 -17.85
CA SER A 847 1.17 28.75 -16.92
C SER A 847 0.40 27.57 -16.31
N SER A 848 -0.09 26.63 -17.13
CA SER A 848 -0.78 25.45 -16.63
C SER A 848 0.14 24.53 -15.84
N GLU A 849 1.42 24.43 -16.22
CA GLU A 849 2.41 23.66 -15.45
C GLU A 849 2.59 24.26 -14.06
N LEU A 850 2.86 25.56 -13.94
CA LEU A 850 3.03 26.23 -12.66
C LEU A 850 1.77 26.14 -11.78
N GLN A 851 0.58 26.21 -12.38
CA GLN A 851 -0.68 26.18 -11.65
C GLN A 851 -1.11 24.76 -11.24
N PHE A 852 -1.02 23.77 -12.14
CA PHE A 852 -1.65 22.47 -11.99
C PHE A 852 -0.67 21.27 -11.92
N ALA A 853 0.64 21.48 -12.06
CA ALA A 853 1.62 20.43 -11.74
C ALA A 853 1.51 19.94 -10.28
N PRO A 854 1.30 20.81 -9.26
CA PRO A 854 1.08 20.35 -7.89
C PRO A 854 -0.12 19.42 -7.75
N LEU A 855 -1.24 19.68 -8.45
CA LEU A 855 -2.41 18.80 -8.49
C LEU A 855 -2.03 17.41 -9.01
N THR A 856 -1.32 17.36 -10.14
CA THR A 856 -0.90 16.09 -10.76
C THR A 856 0.04 15.32 -9.82
N SER A 857 1.07 15.99 -9.30
CA SER A 857 2.06 15.39 -8.41
C SER A 857 1.44 14.88 -7.12
N HIS A 858 0.56 15.66 -6.49
CA HIS A 858 -0.11 15.26 -5.26
C HIS A 858 -1.03 14.06 -5.49
N THR A 859 -1.82 14.08 -6.57
CA THR A 859 -2.76 12.98 -6.87
C THR A 859 -2.00 11.69 -7.19
N VAL A 860 -0.89 11.74 -7.94
CA VAL A 860 -0.06 10.56 -8.18
C VAL A 860 0.50 9.99 -6.88
N LYS A 861 0.91 10.84 -5.93
CA LYS A 861 1.51 10.36 -4.68
C LYS A 861 0.49 9.84 -3.66
N HIS A 862 -0.70 10.44 -3.62
CA HIS A 862 -1.66 10.26 -2.52
C HIS A 862 -2.99 9.63 -2.93
N CYS A 863 -3.27 9.47 -4.23
CA CYS A 863 -4.51 8.85 -4.67
C CYS A 863 -4.46 7.34 -4.39
N VAL A 864 -5.40 6.89 -3.57
CA VAL A 864 -5.53 5.48 -3.19
C VAL A 864 -6.38 4.69 -4.18
N ARG A 865 -6.85 5.34 -5.23
CA ARG A 865 -7.63 4.74 -6.31
C ARG A 865 -6.76 4.56 -7.56
N PRO A 866 -7.05 3.56 -8.40
CA PRO A 866 -6.38 3.38 -9.68
C PRO A 866 -6.39 4.69 -10.48
N LEU A 867 -5.23 5.12 -10.95
CA LEU A 867 -5.06 6.45 -11.53
C LEU A 867 -4.54 6.34 -12.97
N VAL A 868 -5.21 7.03 -13.89
CA VAL A 868 -4.70 7.31 -15.23
C VAL A 868 -4.34 8.77 -15.31
N VAL A 869 -3.09 9.09 -15.64
CA VAL A 869 -2.72 10.47 -15.99
C VAL A 869 -2.79 10.61 -17.51
N TYR A 870 -3.75 11.40 -17.98
CA TYR A 870 -4.10 11.51 -19.39
C TYR A 870 -3.52 12.80 -19.99
N ASP A 871 -2.61 12.64 -20.95
CA ASP A 871 -2.01 13.73 -21.74
C ASP A 871 -2.67 13.77 -23.13
N VAL A 872 -3.58 14.72 -23.35
CA VAL A 872 -4.38 14.84 -24.57
C VAL A 872 -3.49 14.97 -25.80
N ASP A 873 -2.50 15.87 -25.75
CA ASP A 873 -1.68 16.21 -26.93
C ASP A 873 -0.85 15.02 -27.36
N ARG A 874 -0.28 14.31 -26.39
CA ARG A 874 0.55 13.14 -26.64
C ARG A 874 -0.27 11.96 -27.14
N HIS A 875 -1.36 11.65 -26.47
CA HIS A 875 -2.16 10.47 -26.81
C HIS A 875 -2.93 10.67 -28.12
N ALA A 876 -3.34 11.90 -28.44
CA ALA A 876 -3.91 12.23 -29.74
C ALA A 876 -2.86 12.08 -30.87
N ALA A 877 -1.65 12.60 -30.68
CA ALA A 877 -0.57 12.47 -31.66
C ALA A 877 -0.18 11.00 -31.89
N ALA A 878 -0.10 10.19 -30.82
CA ALA A 878 0.18 8.77 -30.93
C ALA A 878 -0.95 7.99 -31.63
N ALA A 879 -2.21 8.31 -31.33
CA ALA A 879 -3.35 7.68 -32.00
C ALA A 879 -3.40 8.02 -33.49
N ALA A 880 -3.09 9.27 -33.87
CA ALA A 880 -2.99 9.68 -35.27
C ALA A 880 -1.84 8.96 -35.99
N ALA A 881 -0.69 8.83 -35.35
CA ALA A 881 0.45 8.09 -35.90
C ALA A 881 0.14 6.59 -36.08
N ALA A 882 -0.54 5.96 -35.12
CA ALA A 882 -0.98 4.57 -35.22
C ALA A 882 -1.99 4.35 -36.35
N ALA A 883 -2.96 5.27 -36.51
CA ALA A 883 -3.92 5.22 -37.61
C ALA A 883 -3.25 5.38 -39.00
N ALA A 884 -2.18 6.18 -39.09
CA ALA A 884 -1.42 6.34 -40.32
C ALA A 884 -0.51 5.14 -40.64
N GLY A 885 0.03 4.46 -39.62
CA GLY A 885 0.91 3.29 -39.76
C GLY A 885 0.19 1.95 -39.97
N GLY A 886 -1.06 1.82 -39.50
CA GLY A 886 -1.84 0.59 -39.56
C GLY A 886 -2.19 0.08 -40.97
N ALA A 887 -2.01 0.90 -42.02
CA ALA A 887 -2.18 0.47 -43.41
C ALA A 887 -1.00 -0.37 -43.95
N ALA A 888 0.12 -0.49 -43.21
CA ALA A 888 1.34 -1.17 -43.67
C ALA A 888 1.70 -2.44 -42.88
N ALA A 889 0.96 -2.81 -41.82
CA ALA A 889 1.37 -3.82 -40.83
C ALA A 889 0.67 -5.19 -40.96
N ASP A 890 -0.09 -5.44 -42.03
CA ASP A 890 -0.78 -6.74 -42.27
C ASP A 890 0.15 -7.88 -42.74
N ILE A 891 1.47 -7.70 -42.68
CA ILE A 891 2.46 -8.71 -43.06
C ILE A 891 3.48 -8.82 -41.93
N GLU A 892 3.62 -10.03 -41.34
CA GLU A 892 4.56 -10.44 -40.27
C GLU A 892 4.06 -10.45 -38.80
N SER A 893 3.12 -11.35 -38.49
CA SER A 893 2.81 -11.74 -37.10
C SER A 893 3.57 -12.97 -36.58
N SER A 894 4.56 -13.48 -37.33
CA SER A 894 5.18 -14.79 -37.03
C SER A 894 6.70 -14.80 -36.75
N ASN A 895 7.40 -13.66 -36.65
CA ASN A 895 8.87 -13.67 -36.45
C ASN A 895 9.43 -12.57 -35.52
N LEU A 896 8.91 -12.43 -34.29
CA LEU A 896 9.54 -11.57 -33.27
C LEU A 896 10.67 -12.25 -32.46
N SER A 897 11.20 -13.39 -32.90
CA SER A 897 12.34 -14.08 -32.25
C SER A 897 13.67 -14.02 -33.01
N GLY A 898 13.80 -13.33 -34.15
CA GLY A 898 14.95 -13.58 -35.05
C GLY A 898 15.69 -12.40 -35.70
N ALA A 899 15.22 -11.15 -35.68
CA ALA A 899 15.84 -10.13 -36.55
C ALA A 899 15.96 -8.74 -35.90
N SER A 900 17.06 -8.49 -35.18
CA SER A 900 17.48 -7.12 -34.84
C SER A 900 18.99 -6.87 -34.93
N SER A 901 19.71 -7.57 -35.83
CA SER A 901 21.17 -7.40 -35.98
C SER A 901 21.62 -6.51 -37.15
N GLN A 902 20.72 -5.90 -37.93
CA GLN A 902 21.13 -5.09 -39.09
C GLN A 902 20.23 -3.86 -39.28
N LYS A 903 20.44 -2.80 -38.49
CA LYS A 903 20.13 -1.40 -38.88
C LYS A 903 20.66 -0.43 -37.82
N ALA A 904 21.98 -0.31 -37.74
CA ALA A 904 22.64 0.79 -37.03
C ALA A 904 23.97 1.11 -37.73
N SER A 905 23.88 1.54 -38.99
CA SER A 905 25.01 2.13 -39.73
C SER A 905 24.46 2.99 -40.86
N SER A 906 23.88 4.15 -40.53
CA SER A 906 23.87 5.33 -41.41
C SER A 906 23.05 6.47 -40.80
N VAL A 907 23.58 7.18 -39.80
CA VAL A 907 23.31 8.63 -39.65
C VAL A 907 24.57 9.27 -39.07
N ALA A 908 25.45 9.69 -39.97
CA ALA A 908 26.47 10.70 -39.72
C ALA A 908 26.55 11.55 -40.99
N SER A 909 25.82 12.66 -41.00
CA SER A 909 26.07 13.91 -41.74
C SER A 909 25.03 14.93 -41.28
#